data_AF-A0A518APV8-F1
#
_entry.id   AF-A0A518APV8-F1
#
_cell.length_a   1.000
_cell.length_b   1.000
_cell.length_c   1.000
_cell.angle_alpha   90.00
_cell.angle_beta   90.00
_cell.angle_gamma   90.00
#
_symmetry.space_group_name_H-M   'P 1'
#
loop_
_entity.id
_entity.type
_entity.pdbx_description
1 polymer ?
#
loop_
_entity_poly.entity_id
_entity_poly.type
_entity_poly.pdbx_seq_one_letter_code
_entity_poly.pdbx_strand_id
1 'polypeptide(L)'
;MPVRNIDKIFNPKSVAVIGASHKPDSIGHTVVKNMVDVGFEGELYPINPKHESICDRQCYKNVGSLPTTPDLAVICTPAATVPGLVHECGQAGIRGLLILSAGFREMGEEGRKLEDQLRQAASEYDGMRIVGPNCLGIMSPHVKLNASFANATPAPGRVALISQSGALCTAILDWARQEHVGFSHFVSLGNTLDVTIGDLIDYFATDSWTESLILYVESITEAREFLSAARAFSRNKPIIAYKAGRFAESAEAAASHTGAMAGVDTVYEAAFNRAGIVRITEMSDMFDCAELLARQEPPKGPRLAILTNAGGPGVMATDALLDRDGVLAKLKPESIEKLNEFLPAAWSHGNPVDVLGDASPERLGKALDIVVADEGVDAVLVVFAPQAMSKPLQAAEAVIEVAKKTKKPVLTSWMGGVSMAEAIDRFNRSGIPTYAAPEPAVRAFMYLVSYARTKEVLYETPREVPVGFRLDRGKLRGVFDTILSEGNDTLTESTSKALLESYEIPVAKPYVARTAEDAVSLAERLGYPVVQKILSPEITHKTDVGGVELSLATAEEVTASFNRIVGKAAELRPDAHIEGVTVQKMITSPVGRELIVGARRDAVFGMVLLVGAGGTSAELFKDRALELPPLNERLARRSLEALKSWPLLTGYRGRPPVNIDRLIEVLIRLSYLVADYPEIKEFDVNPLLVTPDDVIALDARVILDHDMIVNPPKRFSHLAIRPYPEEFTRRVEMKDGRQVLLRPIKPEDEPMWHDMLASCSKESIWFRFRYLFKKSTHDMATRFCFIDYDREIAIAAEMEENGQRKLVGVSRLVPDADCINADYGVLVADPYQGQGLGSILTDYCLEICTNWGIRTIVAETAPQNQRMISIFTNRGFKLKSSPGDDVVLGVKEMVEEMASSKA
;
A
#
# COMPACT_ATOMS: atom_id res chain seq x y z
N MET A 1 -11.27 13.34 -8.84
CA MET A 1 -10.74 13.51 -10.22
C MET A 1 -9.23 13.35 -10.12
N PRO A 2 -8.68 12.14 -10.23
CA PRO A 2 -7.32 11.88 -9.79
C PRO A 2 -6.29 12.73 -10.55
N VAL A 3 -6.37 12.76 -11.88
CA VAL A 3 -5.32 13.41 -12.71
C VAL A 3 -5.81 14.50 -13.67
N ARG A 4 -7.13 14.74 -13.77
CA ARG A 4 -7.68 15.76 -14.68
C ARG A 4 -7.06 17.12 -14.41
N ASN A 5 -6.58 17.78 -15.48
CA ASN A 5 -5.94 19.11 -15.46
C ASN A 5 -4.66 19.22 -14.61
N ILE A 6 -4.10 18.13 -14.09
CA ILE A 6 -2.79 18.15 -13.43
C ILE A 6 -1.66 18.46 -14.43
N ASP A 7 -1.85 18.09 -15.70
CA ASP A 7 -0.96 18.46 -16.81
C ASP A 7 -0.82 19.98 -16.96
N LYS A 8 -1.88 20.75 -16.63
CA LYS A 8 -1.86 22.21 -16.62
C LYS A 8 -0.91 22.78 -15.58
N ILE A 9 -0.58 22.01 -14.55
CA ILE A 9 0.34 22.41 -13.47
C ILE A 9 1.77 22.01 -13.83
N PHE A 10 2.00 20.78 -14.31
CA PHE A 10 3.36 20.24 -14.50
C PHE A 10 3.93 20.38 -15.92
N ASN A 11 3.09 20.61 -16.93
CA ASN A 11 3.48 20.87 -18.32
C ASN A 11 2.69 22.05 -18.95
N PRO A 12 2.67 23.23 -18.29
CA PRO A 12 1.94 24.39 -18.81
C PRO A 12 2.62 24.98 -20.06
N LYS A 13 1.82 25.45 -21.01
CA LYS A 13 2.29 26.26 -22.14
C LYS A 13 2.29 27.76 -21.82
N SER A 14 1.58 28.15 -20.75
CA SER A 14 1.49 29.52 -20.30
C SER A 14 1.27 29.61 -18.79
N VAL A 15 1.96 30.55 -18.13
CA VAL A 15 1.96 30.72 -16.67
C VAL A 15 1.72 32.17 -16.30
N ALA A 16 0.72 32.44 -15.47
CA ALA A 16 0.50 33.73 -14.84
C ALA A 16 1.07 33.74 -13.41
N VAL A 17 1.85 34.76 -13.05
CA VAL A 17 2.42 34.91 -11.70
C VAL A 17 1.77 36.10 -11.00
N ILE A 18 0.81 35.83 -10.11
CA ILE A 18 0.02 36.82 -9.39
C ILE A 18 0.76 37.23 -8.11
N GLY A 19 1.05 38.52 -7.98
CA GLY A 19 1.90 39.04 -6.89
C GLY A 19 3.37 39.20 -7.30
N ALA A 20 3.68 39.15 -8.60
CA ALA A 20 4.99 39.50 -9.13
C ALA A 20 5.39 40.93 -8.70
N SER A 21 6.68 41.20 -8.49
CA SER A 21 7.14 42.49 -7.95
C SER A 21 8.60 42.78 -8.37
N HIS A 22 9.03 44.05 -8.29
CA HIS A 22 10.44 44.42 -8.45
C HIS A 22 11.27 44.25 -7.16
N LYS A 23 10.62 44.05 -6.01
CA LYS A 23 11.32 43.84 -4.74
C LYS A 23 12.08 42.51 -4.82
N PRO A 24 13.43 42.52 -4.78
CA PRO A 24 14.22 41.31 -5.00
C PRO A 24 13.87 40.17 -4.03
N ASP A 25 13.57 40.51 -2.77
CA ASP A 25 13.28 39.54 -1.71
C ASP A 25 11.80 39.10 -1.67
N SER A 26 10.96 39.55 -2.61
CA SER A 26 9.56 39.12 -2.65
C SER A 26 9.40 37.78 -3.38
N ILE A 27 8.56 36.89 -2.83
CA ILE A 27 8.29 35.56 -3.41
C ILE A 27 7.91 35.65 -4.89
N GLY A 28 6.99 36.56 -5.25
CA GLY A 28 6.57 36.74 -6.63
C GLY A 28 7.68 37.23 -7.57
N HIS A 29 8.66 38.00 -7.07
CA HIS A 29 9.86 38.32 -7.86
C HIS A 29 10.71 37.08 -8.11
N THR A 30 11.00 36.32 -7.05
CA THR A 30 11.82 35.10 -7.12
C THR A 30 11.23 34.08 -8.08
N VAL A 31 9.91 33.86 -8.07
CA VAL A 31 9.23 32.92 -8.99
C VAL A 31 9.40 33.34 -10.45
N VAL A 32 9.16 34.62 -10.78
CA VAL A 32 9.34 35.13 -12.15
C VAL A 32 10.80 34.99 -12.58
N LYS A 33 11.74 35.39 -11.71
CA LYS A 33 13.18 35.26 -11.95
C LYS A 33 13.58 33.80 -12.21
N ASN A 34 13.14 32.87 -11.36
CA ASN A 34 13.46 31.45 -11.50
C ASN A 34 12.96 30.88 -12.82
N MET A 35 11.74 31.24 -13.25
CA MET A 35 11.19 30.84 -14.55
C MET A 35 12.00 31.40 -15.74
N VAL A 36 12.48 32.64 -15.64
CA VAL A 36 13.34 33.25 -16.66
C VAL A 36 14.72 32.58 -16.69
N ASP A 37 15.34 32.36 -15.53
CA ASP A 37 16.69 31.80 -15.40
C ASP A 37 16.80 30.38 -15.94
N VAL A 38 15.77 29.55 -15.74
CA VAL A 38 15.71 28.18 -16.30
C VAL A 38 15.36 28.15 -17.79
N GLY A 39 14.97 29.30 -18.36
CA GLY A 39 14.59 29.43 -19.76
C GLY A 39 13.27 28.73 -20.08
N PHE A 40 12.23 28.96 -19.27
CA PHE A 40 10.88 28.46 -19.54
C PHE A 40 10.43 28.83 -20.97
N GLU A 41 10.00 27.83 -21.73
CA GLU A 41 9.72 27.99 -23.17
C GLU A 41 8.31 28.49 -23.47
N GLY A 42 7.41 28.42 -22.48
CA GLY A 42 6.03 28.92 -22.59
C GLY A 42 5.90 30.42 -22.32
N GLU A 43 4.67 30.92 -22.45
CA GLU A 43 4.35 32.32 -22.18
C GLU A 43 4.33 32.60 -20.67
N LEU A 44 5.03 33.65 -20.23
CA LEU A 44 5.12 34.03 -18.82
C LEU A 44 4.49 35.42 -18.62
N TYR A 45 3.43 35.48 -17.81
CA TYR A 45 2.66 36.69 -17.53
C TYR A 45 2.80 37.13 -16.06
N PRO A 46 3.73 38.04 -15.73
CA PRO A 46 3.74 38.70 -14.43
C PRO A 46 2.48 39.54 -14.23
N ILE A 47 1.83 39.42 -13.07
CA ILE A 47 0.61 40.18 -12.73
C ILE A 47 0.85 41.03 -11.49
N ASN A 48 0.79 42.35 -11.69
CA ASN A 48 0.83 43.37 -10.64
C ASN A 48 0.18 44.68 -11.15
N PRO A 49 -0.78 45.28 -10.42
CA PRO A 49 -1.47 46.49 -10.87
C PRO A 49 -0.59 47.75 -10.92
N LYS A 50 0.62 47.73 -10.32
CA LYS A 50 1.50 48.89 -10.15
C LYS A 50 2.65 48.97 -11.16
N HIS A 51 2.87 47.93 -11.97
CA HIS A 51 4.06 47.81 -12.82
C HIS A 51 3.67 47.48 -14.27
N GLU A 52 4.45 47.99 -15.22
CA GLU A 52 4.26 47.72 -16.66
C GLU A 52 5.16 46.59 -17.17
N SER A 53 6.28 46.30 -16.47
CA SER A 53 7.17 45.19 -16.77
C SER A 53 7.84 44.65 -15.49
N ILE A 54 8.18 43.37 -15.48
CA ILE A 54 8.92 42.68 -14.40
C ILE A 54 9.85 41.65 -15.05
N CYS A 55 11.14 41.65 -14.68
CA CYS A 55 12.17 40.75 -15.25
C CYS A 55 12.16 40.75 -16.79
N ASP A 56 12.07 41.94 -17.39
CA ASP A 56 12.00 42.16 -18.85
C ASP A 56 10.80 41.49 -19.56
N ARG A 57 9.76 41.12 -18.81
CA ARG A 57 8.48 40.65 -19.33
C ARG A 57 7.39 41.69 -19.10
N GLN A 58 6.45 41.79 -20.04
CA GLN A 58 5.28 42.66 -19.91
C GLN A 58 4.44 42.25 -18.70
N CYS A 59 4.12 43.21 -17.83
CA CYS A 59 3.32 43.01 -16.64
C CYS A 59 1.87 43.46 -16.87
N TYR A 60 0.92 42.67 -16.37
CA TYR A 60 -0.51 42.89 -16.52
C TYR A 60 -1.14 43.27 -15.19
N LYS A 61 -2.26 44.01 -15.23
CA LYS A 61 -2.87 44.55 -14.01
C LYS A 61 -3.62 43.49 -13.20
N ASN A 62 -4.29 42.57 -13.90
CA ASN A 62 -5.11 41.51 -13.33
C ASN A 62 -5.27 40.36 -14.36
N VAL A 63 -5.87 39.24 -13.94
CA VAL A 63 -6.02 38.04 -14.78
C VAL A 63 -6.94 38.32 -15.97
N GLY A 64 -8.00 39.10 -15.77
CA GLY A 64 -8.93 39.48 -16.84
C GLY A 64 -8.32 40.34 -17.95
N SER A 65 -7.14 40.94 -17.74
CA SER A 65 -6.42 41.74 -18.73
C SER A 65 -5.45 40.96 -19.61
N LEU A 66 -5.32 39.65 -19.40
CA LEU A 66 -4.42 38.79 -20.16
C LEU A 66 -4.91 38.57 -21.60
N PRO A 67 -3.99 38.45 -22.58
CA PRO A 67 -4.35 38.25 -23.98
C PRO A 67 -4.90 36.84 -24.25
N THR A 68 -4.49 35.86 -23.45
CA THR A 68 -4.90 34.46 -23.54
C THR A 68 -5.06 33.87 -22.14
N THR A 69 -5.96 32.90 -21.99
CA THR A 69 -6.15 32.18 -20.72
C THR A 69 -4.90 31.32 -20.42
N PRO A 70 -4.21 31.55 -19.30
CA PRO A 70 -3.07 30.72 -18.89
C PRO A 70 -3.48 29.29 -18.55
N ASP A 71 -2.56 28.34 -18.73
CA ASP A 71 -2.72 26.98 -18.20
C ASP A 71 -2.59 26.97 -16.66
N LEU A 72 -1.61 27.71 -16.13
CA LEU A 72 -1.26 27.77 -14.71
C LEU A 72 -1.31 29.19 -14.16
N ALA A 73 -1.89 29.38 -12.97
CA ALA A 73 -1.73 30.58 -12.16
C ALA A 73 -0.95 30.29 -10.87
N VAL A 74 0.15 31.01 -10.64
CA VAL A 74 0.97 30.95 -9.42
C VAL A 74 0.63 32.15 -8.54
N ILE A 75 0.07 31.91 -7.36
CA ILE A 75 -0.43 32.93 -6.44
C ILE A 75 0.58 33.16 -5.31
N CYS A 76 1.10 34.38 -5.23
CA CYS A 76 2.12 34.83 -4.27
C CYS A 76 1.66 36.03 -3.42
N THR A 77 0.35 36.21 -3.24
CA THR A 77 -0.26 37.35 -2.53
C THR A 77 -0.64 36.99 -1.09
N PRO A 78 -0.88 37.96 -0.18
CA PRO A 78 -1.34 37.64 1.19
C PRO A 78 -2.57 36.71 1.23
N ALA A 79 -2.64 35.78 2.18
CA ALA A 79 -3.67 34.74 2.24
C ALA A 79 -5.11 35.27 2.10
N ALA A 80 -5.42 36.40 2.74
CA ALA A 80 -6.76 36.99 2.73
C ALA A 80 -7.26 37.37 1.32
N THR A 81 -6.38 37.58 0.33
CA THR A 81 -6.79 37.90 -1.04
C THR A 81 -6.97 36.67 -1.92
N VAL A 82 -6.50 35.50 -1.48
CA VAL A 82 -6.40 34.30 -2.30
C VAL A 82 -7.77 33.75 -2.74
N PRO A 83 -8.81 33.65 -1.87
CA PRO A 83 -10.11 33.15 -2.31
C PRO A 83 -10.71 33.97 -3.47
N GLY A 84 -10.58 35.31 -3.42
CA GLY A 84 -11.03 36.19 -4.51
C GLY A 84 -10.25 35.99 -5.81
N LEU A 85 -8.94 35.75 -5.72
CA LEU A 85 -8.10 35.46 -6.88
C LEU A 85 -8.41 34.10 -7.50
N VAL A 86 -8.76 33.09 -6.68
CA VAL A 86 -9.22 31.79 -7.19
C VAL A 86 -10.50 31.94 -8.01
N HIS A 87 -11.43 32.77 -7.55
CA HIS A 87 -12.63 33.10 -8.31
C HIS A 87 -12.29 33.81 -9.64
N GLU A 88 -11.40 34.82 -9.61
CA GLU A 88 -10.96 35.51 -10.83
C GLU A 88 -10.30 34.55 -11.85
N CYS A 89 -9.41 33.66 -11.38
CA CYS A 89 -8.79 32.62 -12.18
C CYS A 89 -9.84 31.66 -12.78
N GLY A 90 -10.80 31.23 -11.98
CA GLY A 90 -11.87 30.32 -12.40
C GLY A 90 -12.76 30.92 -13.48
N GLN A 91 -13.15 32.19 -13.33
CA GLN A 91 -13.91 32.96 -14.32
C GLN A 91 -13.14 33.13 -15.64
N ALA A 92 -11.82 33.35 -15.56
CA ALA A 92 -10.96 33.46 -16.73
C ALA A 92 -10.72 32.11 -17.44
N GLY A 93 -11.17 31.00 -16.85
CA GLY A 93 -11.03 29.66 -17.40
C GLY A 93 -9.72 28.95 -17.02
N ILE A 94 -8.94 29.50 -16.08
CA ILE A 94 -7.72 28.85 -15.58
C ILE A 94 -8.13 27.64 -14.75
N ARG A 95 -7.46 26.52 -14.96
CA ARG A 95 -7.76 25.24 -14.30
C ARG A 95 -6.61 24.67 -13.47
N GLY A 96 -5.36 25.11 -13.69
CA GLY A 96 -4.23 24.78 -12.81
C GLY A 96 -3.86 25.97 -11.92
N LEU A 97 -3.84 25.78 -10.60
CA LEU A 97 -3.43 26.80 -9.64
C LEU A 97 -2.32 26.25 -8.73
N LEU A 98 -1.37 27.13 -8.40
CA LEU A 98 -0.33 26.91 -7.43
C LEU A 98 -0.34 28.05 -6.41
N ILE A 99 -0.63 27.74 -5.15
CA ILE A 99 -0.77 28.75 -4.09
C ILE A 99 0.42 28.64 -3.14
N LEU A 100 1.36 29.59 -3.23
CA LEU A 100 2.57 29.60 -2.39
C LEU A 100 2.31 30.23 -1.03
N SER A 101 1.28 31.05 -0.93
CA SER A 101 0.95 31.84 0.25
C SER A 101 0.67 30.97 1.48
N ALA A 102 1.33 31.30 2.59
CA ALA A 102 0.96 30.83 3.93
C ALA A 102 -0.09 31.78 4.56
N GLY A 103 -0.69 31.36 5.67
CA GLY A 103 -1.75 32.04 6.41
C GLY A 103 -3.08 31.27 6.48
N PHE A 104 -3.07 29.95 6.26
CA PHE A 104 -4.25 29.09 6.20
C PHE A 104 -4.31 28.17 7.43
N ARG A 105 -4.75 26.91 7.33
CA ARG A 105 -5.04 26.06 8.50
C ARG A 105 -3.90 25.91 9.51
N GLU A 106 -2.66 26.09 9.09
CA GLU A 106 -1.46 26.09 9.96
C GLU A 106 -1.47 27.23 10.99
N MET A 107 -2.30 28.26 10.80
CA MET A 107 -2.51 29.37 11.72
C MET A 107 -3.65 29.12 12.73
N GLY A 108 -4.26 27.93 12.75
CA GLY A 108 -5.35 27.57 13.65
C GLY A 108 -6.74 27.86 13.06
N GLU A 109 -7.71 28.20 13.92
CA GLU A 109 -9.15 28.23 13.55
C GLU A 109 -9.48 29.27 12.47
N GLU A 110 -8.97 30.50 12.59
CA GLU A 110 -9.19 31.56 11.58
C GLU A 110 -8.58 31.19 10.22
N GLY A 111 -7.42 30.54 10.26
CA GLY A 111 -6.77 30.01 9.07
C GLY A 111 -7.55 28.87 8.40
N ARG A 112 -8.18 27.99 9.20
CA ARG A 112 -9.09 26.94 8.69
C ARG A 112 -10.31 27.55 8.00
N LYS A 113 -10.94 28.56 8.59
CA LYS A 113 -12.07 29.29 7.95
C LYS A 113 -11.68 29.88 6.60
N LEU A 114 -10.47 30.41 6.48
CA LEU A 114 -9.95 30.95 5.22
C LEU A 114 -9.65 29.84 4.19
N GLU A 115 -9.14 28.70 4.63
CA GLU A 115 -8.94 27.51 3.79
C GLU A 115 -10.29 26.92 3.30
N ASP A 116 -11.33 26.96 4.13
CA ASP A 116 -12.69 26.55 3.75
C ASP A 116 -13.30 27.47 2.70
N GLN A 117 -13.12 28.80 2.82
CA GLN A 117 -13.52 29.76 1.79
C GLN A 117 -12.80 29.51 0.46
N LEU A 118 -11.51 29.19 0.54
CA LEU A 118 -10.70 28.83 -0.63
C LEU A 118 -11.23 27.54 -1.30
N ARG A 119 -11.56 26.52 -0.51
CA ARG A 119 -12.16 25.26 -0.99
C ARG A 119 -13.52 25.51 -1.65
N GLN A 120 -14.36 26.36 -1.04
CA GLN A 120 -15.65 26.74 -1.60
C GLN A 120 -15.48 27.45 -2.95
N ALA A 121 -14.59 28.44 -3.04
CA ALA A 121 -14.32 29.16 -4.28
C ALA A 121 -13.82 28.22 -5.39
N ALA A 122 -12.95 27.26 -5.07
CA ALA A 122 -12.48 26.27 -6.03
C ALA A 122 -13.61 25.35 -6.54
N SER A 123 -14.52 24.94 -5.64
CA SER A 123 -15.62 24.01 -5.96
C SER A 123 -16.63 24.54 -6.97
N GLU A 124 -16.69 25.87 -7.19
CA GLU A 124 -17.56 26.49 -8.20
C GLU A 124 -17.08 26.23 -9.65
N TYR A 125 -15.84 25.76 -9.83
CA TYR A 125 -15.22 25.63 -11.15
C TYR A 125 -14.80 24.19 -11.44
N ASP A 126 -15.61 23.50 -12.26
CA ASP A 126 -15.32 22.12 -12.66
C ASP A 126 -13.93 21.97 -13.30
N GLY A 127 -13.20 20.96 -12.82
CA GLY A 127 -11.85 20.63 -13.24
C GLY A 127 -10.75 21.58 -12.74
N MET A 128 -11.04 22.55 -11.87
CA MET A 128 -9.99 23.36 -11.23
C MET A 128 -9.19 22.49 -10.26
N ARG A 129 -7.85 22.55 -10.35
CA ARG A 129 -6.91 21.84 -9.48
C ARG A 129 -5.95 22.79 -8.78
N ILE A 130 -5.66 22.53 -7.51
CA ILE A 130 -4.84 23.40 -6.66
C ILE A 130 -3.73 22.60 -5.97
N VAL A 131 -2.48 23.01 -6.19
CA VAL A 131 -1.32 22.62 -5.35
C VAL A 131 -1.06 23.71 -4.31
N GLY A 132 -0.82 23.30 -3.06
CA GLY A 132 -0.74 24.19 -1.90
C GLY A 132 -2.04 24.18 -1.07
N PRO A 133 -2.35 25.25 -0.31
CA PRO A 133 -1.53 26.44 -0.10
C PRO A 133 -0.28 26.15 0.76
N ASN A 134 0.45 27.20 1.16
CA ASN A 134 1.60 27.11 2.06
C ASN A 134 2.66 26.12 1.59
N CYS A 135 3.09 26.26 0.34
CA CYS A 135 4.08 25.37 -0.26
C CYS A 135 5.25 26.14 -0.85
N LEU A 136 6.38 25.45 -1.07
CA LEU A 136 7.56 26.03 -1.74
C LEU A 136 7.31 26.31 -3.24
N GLY A 137 6.40 25.54 -3.84
CA GLY A 137 6.14 25.52 -5.27
C GLY A 137 6.53 24.18 -5.91
N ILE A 138 6.62 24.19 -7.24
CA ILE A 138 6.91 23.00 -8.04
C ILE A 138 8.02 23.24 -9.07
N MET A 139 8.66 22.16 -9.49
CA MET A 139 9.64 22.17 -10.58
C MET A 139 9.46 20.94 -11.46
N SER A 140 9.53 21.13 -12.78
CA SER A 140 9.57 20.08 -13.79
C SER A 140 10.77 20.34 -14.71
N PRO A 141 11.98 19.85 -14.37
CA PRO A 141 13.20 20.22 -15.07
C PRO A 141 13.22 19.87 -16.57
N HIS A 142 12.59 18.77 -16.99
CA HIS A 142 12.53 18.35 -18.40
C HIS A 142 11.77 19.33 -19.31
N VAL A 143 10.84 20.10 -18.74
CA VAL A 143 10.08 21.14 -19.45
C VAL A 143 10.49 22.55 -19.03
N LYS A 144 11.64 22.69 -18.34
CA LYS A 144 12.20 23.96 -17.87
C LYS A 144 11.21 24.79 -17.06
N LEU A 145 10.43 24.13 -16.20
CA LEU A 145 9.49 24.77 -15.28
C LEU A 145 10.12 24.87 -13.88
N ASN A 146 10.23 26.08 -13.34
CA ASN A 146 10.56 26.32 -11.93
C ASN A 146 9.60 27.36 -11.34
N ALA A 147 8.39 26.92 -11.03
CA ALA A 147 7.36 27.72 -10.38
C ALA A 147 7.50 27.63 -8.85
N SER A 148 8.67 28.05 -8.33
CA SER A 148 8.98 28.03 -6.90
C SER A 148 9.80 29.25 -6.49
N PHE A 149 9.93 29.46 -5.18
CA PHE A 149 10.85 30.46 -4.63
C PHE A 149 12.12 29.83 -4.02
N ALA A 150 12.49 28.62 -4.45
CA ALA A 150 13.76 28.01 -4.04
C ALA A 150 14.96 28.73 -4.67
N ASN A 151 16.10 28.72 -3.96
CA ASN A 151 17.35 29.31 -4.43
C ASN A 151 18.12 28.44 -5.43
N ALA A 152 17.69 27.20 -5.64
CA ALA A 152 18.34 26.23 -6.51
C ALA A 152 17.31 25.59 -7.45
N THR A 153 17.77 25.23 -8.65
CA THR A 153 17.01 24.42 -9.61
C THR A 153 17.70 23.07 -9.75
N PRO A 154 16.97 21.94 -9.64
CA PRO A 154 17.55 20.62 -9.84
C PRO A 154 17.85 20.37 -11.32
N ALA A 155 18.84 19.50 -11.59
CA ALA A 155 19.08 18.99 -12.92
C ALA A 155 17.93 18.04 -13.37
N PRO A 156 17.66 17.89 -14.67
CA PRO A 156 16.77 16.85 -15.16
C PRO A 156 17.27 15.45 -14.81
N GLY A 157 16.36 14.61 -14.32
CA GLY A 157 16.64 13.23 -13.97
C GLY A 157 15.39 12.37 -13.93
N ARG A 158 15.42 11.30 -13.15
CA ARG A 158 14.38 10.24 -13.20
C ARG A 158 13.64 10.02 -11.89
N VAL A 159 14.00 10.76 -10.85
CA VAL A 159 13.37 10.68 -9.53
C VAL A 159 12.29 11.75 -9.43
N ALA A 160 11.10 11.42 -8.95
CA ALA A 160 10.11 12.42 -8.58
C ALA A 160 10.03 12.55 -7.06
N LEU A 161 10.05 13.78 -6.54
CA LEU A 161 9.88 14.08 -5.12
C LEU A 161 8.50 14.67 -4.87
N ILE A 162 7.80 14.11 -3.88
CA ILE A 162 6.58 14.68 -3.30
C ILE A 162 6.83 14.92 -1.81
N SER A 163 6.71 16.17 -1.37
CA SER A 163 6.94 16.54 0.03
C SER A 163 5.84 17.46 0.56
N GLN A 164 5.34 17.15 1.74
CA GLN A 164 4.46 18.06 2.50
C GLN A 164 5.25 19.19 3.19
N SER A 165 6.57 19.02 3.39
CA SER A 165 7.42 20.04 4.02
C SER A 165 8.19 20.87 3.00
N GLY A 166 7.86 22.17 2.91
CA GLY A 166 8.57 23.12 2.04
C GLY A 166 9.99 23.46 2.52
N ALA A 167 10.22 23.55 3.82
CA ALA A 167 11.55 23.82 4.36
C ALA A 167 12.53 22.67 4.04
N LEU A 168 12.07 21.43 4.23
CA LEU A 168 12.88 20.25 3.93
C LEU A 168 13.24 20.16 2.44
N CYS A 169 12.31 20.55 1.56
CA CYS A 169 12.60 20.61 0.13
C CYS A 169 13.85 21.45 -0.20
N THR A 170 14.07 22.56 0.51
CA THR A 170 15.25 23.40 0.23
C THR A 170 16.57 22.70 0.60
N ALA A 171 16.59 21.97 1.71
CA ALA A 171 17.73 21.13 2.11
C ALA A 171 17.95 19.98 1.12
N ILE A 172 16.86 19.32 0.70
CA ILE A 172 16.89 18.23 -0.29
C ILE A 172 17.49 18.70 -1.61
N LEU A 173 17.14 19.90 -2.09
CA LEU A 173 17.70 20.46 -3.33
C LEU A 173 19.21 20.70 -3.23
N ASP A 174 19.68 21.21 -2.10
CA ASP A 174 21.11 21.45 -1.89
C ASP A 174 21.89 20.13 -1.82
N TRP A 175 21.35 19.13 -1.09
CA TRP A 175 21.92 17.78 -1.05
C TRP A 175 21.92 17.09 -2.42
N ALA A 176 20.83 17.18 -3.18
CA ALA A 176 20.75 16.60 -4.51
C ALA A 176 21.83 17.16 -5.45
N ARG A 177 22.15 18.46 -5.32
CA ARG A 177 23.22 19.08 -6.11
C ARG A 177 24.59 18.53 -5.75
N GLN A 178 24.84 18.28 -4.46
CA GLN A 178 26.07 17.66 -3.99
C GLN A 178 26.21 16.22 -4.49
N GLU A 179 25.12 15.45 -4.43
CA GLU A 179 25.10 14.03 -4.83
C GLU A 179 24.83 13.81 -6.33
N HIS A 180 24.75 14.88 -7.12
CA HIS A 180 24.46 14.85 -8.56
C HIS A 180 23.14 14.13 -8.94
N VAL A 181 22.14 14.19 -8.07
CA VAL A 181 20.82 13.61 -8.31
C VAL A 181 19.92 14.59 -9.06
N GLY A 182 19.41 14.17 -10.21
CA GLY A 182 18.44 14.90 -11.01
C GLY A 182 17.00 14.46 -10.74
N PHE A 183 16.04 15.36 -10.96
CA PHE A 183 14.62 15.10 -10.76
C PHE A 183 13.83 15.15 -12.07
N SER A 184 12.82 14.29 -12.17
CA SER A 184 11.76 14.39 -13.18
C SER A 184 10.74 15.45 -12.75
N HIS A 185 10.33 15.40 -11.49
CA HIS A 185 9.41 16.34 -10.86
C HIS A 185 9.83 16.59 -9.40
N PHE A 186 9.62 17.82 -8.93
CA PHE A 186 9.92 18.21 -7.56
C PHE A 186 8.74 19.02 -7.02
N VAL A 187 8.03 18.47 -6.04
CA VAL A 187 6.72 19.00 -5.63
C VAL A 187 6.67 19.24 -4.13
N SER A 188 6.40 20.50 -3.75
CA SER A 188 5.97 20.84 -2.39
C SER A 188 4.44 20.97 -2.38
N LEU A 189 3.76 20.11 -1.63
CA LEU A 189 2.30 20.10 -1.51
C LEU A 189 1.78 21.10 -0.47
N GLY A 190 2.59 21.43 0.54
CA GLY A 190 2.15 22.24 1.67
C GLY A 190 0.92 21.63 2.34
N ASN A 191 -0.10 22.46 2.53
CA ASN A 191 -1.35 22.05 3.16
C ASN A 191 -2.14 21.01 2.33
N THR A 192 -1.81 20.72 1.07
CA THR A 192 -2.50 19.65 0.32
C THR A 192 -4.02 19.86 0.30
N LEU A 193 -4.49 21.03 -0.14
CA LEU A 193 -5.92 21.39 -0.12
C LEU A 193 -6.76 20.52 -1.06
N ASP A 194 -6.25 20.27 -2.26
CA ASP A 194 -6.93 19.58 -3.35
C ASP A 194 -6.04 18.50 -3.96
N VAL A 195 -4.96 18.86 -4.66
CA VAL A 195 -4.06 17.86 -5.25
C VAL A 195 -3.33 17.09 -4.14
N THR A 196 -3.62 15.80 -4.05
CA THR A 196 -3.10 14.89 -3.01
C THR A 196 -1.83 14.16 -3.44
N ILE A 197 -1.23 13.41 -2.50
CA ILE A 197 -0.13 12.49 -2.84
C ILE A 197 -0.60 11.39 -3.81
N GLY A 198 -1.82 10.87 -3.63
CA GLY A 198 -2.39 9.83 -4.51
C GLY A 198 -2.53 10.30 -5.96
N ASP A 199 -3.04 11.51 -6.15
CA ASP A 199 -3.17 12.16 -7.47
C ASP A 199 -1.83 12.27 -8.20
N LEU A 200 -0.80 12.69 -7.48
CA LEU A 200 0.55 12.84 -8.05
C LEU A 200 1.20 11.49 -8.37
N ILE A 201 0.98 10.46 -7.54
CA ILE A 201 1.45 9.11 -7.84
C ILE A 201 0.84 8.63 -9.16
N ASP A 202 -0.47 8.81 -9.35
CA ASP A 202 -1.16 8.43 -10.60
C ASP A 202 -0.64 9.22 -11.81
N TYR A 203 -0.48 10.53 -11.65
CA TYR A 203 0.05 11.38 -12.72
C TYR A 203 1.47 10.93 -13.13
N PHE A 204 2.36 10.72 -12.15
CA PHE A 204 3.73 10.27 -12.40
C PHE A 204 3.83 8.79 -12.81
N ALA A 205 2.83 7.96 -12.55
CA ALA A 205 2.78 6.59 -13.05
C ALA A 205 2.78 6.56 -14.59
N THR A 206 2.08 7.51 -15.21
CA THR A 206 1.99 7.65 -16.67
C THR A 206 3.16 8.39 -17.29
N ASP A 207 3.98 9.07 -16.48
CA ASP A 207 5.14 9.81 -16.97
C ASP A 207 6.28 8.85 -17.37
N SER A 208 6.90 9.18 -18.51
CA SER A 208 8.01 8.42 -19.07
C SER A 208 9.37 8.77 -18.45
N TRP A 209 9.50 9.95 -17.82
CA TRP A 209 10.74 10.36 -17.17
C TRP A 209 10.87 9.86 -15.73
N THR A 210 9.76 9.75 -14.99
CA THR A 210 9.76 9.23 -13.61
C THR A 210 9.98 7.72 -13.57
N GLU A 211 11.09 7.26 -13.01
CA GLU A 211 11.40 5.84 -12.74
C GLU A 211 11.30 5.47 -11.26
N SER A 212 11.35 6.44 -10.34
CA SER A 212 11.18 6.22 -8.90
C SER A 212 10.54 7.43 -8.22
N LEU A 213 9.89 7.18 -7.09
CA LEU A 213 9.26 8.21 -6.26
C LEU A 213 9.88 8.27 -4.87
N ILE A 214 10.05 9.49 -4.38
CA ILE A 214 10.39 9.79 -3.00
C ILE A 214 9.24 10.57 -2.38
N LEU A 215 8.76 10.10 -1.23
CA LEU A 215 7.69 10.73 -0.47
C LEU A 215 8.21 11.20 0.89
N TYR A 216 8.01 12.47 1.21
CA TYR A 216 8.04 12.95 2.59
C TYR A 216 6.62 13.16 3.08
N VAL A 217 6.20 12.27 3.98
CA VAL A 217 4.81 12.16 4.46
C VAL A 217 4.74 12.62 5.91
N GLU A 218 3.91 13.62 6.17
CA GLU A 218 3.50 14.03 7.51
C GLU A 218 2.16 13.38 7.86
N SER A 219 1.20 13.43 6.93
CA SER A 219 -0.13 12.81 7.05
C SER A 219 -0.71 12.41 5.69
N ILE A 220 -1.61 11.42 5.71
CA ILE A 220 -2.44 11.01 4.56
C ILE A 220 -3.90 11.32 4.91
N THR A 221 -4.64 11.91 3.97
CA THR A 221 -6.07 12.22 4.11
C THR A 221 -6.93 11.21 3.36
N GLU A 222 -6.65 10.98 2.07
CA GLU A 222 -7.39 10.06 1.22
C GLU A 222 -6.68 8.70 1.14
N ALA A 223 -6.80 7.90 2.20
CA ALA A 223 -6.05 6.64 2.35
C ALA A 223 -6.31 5.63 1.23
N ARG A 224 -7.56 5.51 0.78
CA ARG A 224 -7.96 4.58 -0.28
C ARG A 224 -7.35 4.94 -1.63
N GLU A 225 -7.44 6.20 -2.01
CA GLU A 225 -6.85 6.72 -3.24
C GLU A 225 -5.32 6.58 -3.21
N PHE A 226 -4.69 6.94 -2.08
CA PHE A 226 -3.25 6.80 -1.86
C PHE A 226 -2.79 5.34 -2.00
N LEU A 227 -3.42 4.39 -1.31
CA LEU A 227 -3.03 2.98 -1.36
C LEU A 227 -3.25 2.40 -2.76
N SER A 228 -4.35 2.76 -3.40
CA SER A 228 -4.65 2.30 -4.76
C SER A 228 -3.61 2.81 -5.76
N ALA A 229 -3.27 4.11 -5.72
CA ALA A 229 -2.25 4.72 -6.58
C ALA A 229 -0.85 4.13 -6.31
N ALA A 230 -0.47 4.04 -5.04
CA ALA A 230 0.84 3.51 -4.63
C ALA A 230 1.02 2.05 -5.06
N ARG A 231 0.01 1.18 -4.89
CA ARG A 231 0.06 -0.22 -5.34
C ARG A 231 0.22 -0.34 -6.84
N ALA A 232 -0.48 0.50 -7.61
CA ALA A 232 -0.37 0.50 -9.05
C ALA A 232 1.05 0.91 -9.51
N PHE A 233 1.63 1.94 -8.89
CA PHE A 233 2.98 2.43 -9.20
C PHE A 233 4.06 1.42 -8.75
N SER A 234 4.00 0.95 -7.50
CA SER A 234 4.98 0.05 -6.86
C SER A 234 5.13 -1.32 -7.52
N ARG A 235 4.19 -1.73 -8.38
CA ARG A 235 4.38 -2.91 -9.23
C ARG A 235 5.59 -2.73 -10.14
N ASN A 236 5.66 -1.60 -10.83
CA ASN A 236 6.65 -1.39 -11.88
C ASN A 236 7.84 -0.55 -11.42
N LYS A 237 7.64 0.41 -10.51
CA LYS A 237 8.59 1.45 -10.14
C LYS A 237 8.63 1.61 -8.61
N PRO A 238 9.80 1.77 -7.96
CA PRO A 238 9.88 1.85 -6.50
C PRO A 238 9.35 3.19 -5.95
N ILE A 239 8.70 3.11 -4.80
CA ILE A 239 8.35 4.27 -3.96
C ILE A 239 9.14 4.17 -2.65
N ILE A 240 9.84 5.24 -2.30
CA ILE A 240 10.59 5.41 -1.06
C ILE A 240 9.83 6.43 -0.22
N ALA A 241 9.55 6.12 1.04
CA ALA A 241 8.83 7.04 1.92
C ALA A 241 9.56 7.28 3.24
N TYR A 242 9.67 8.56 3.60
CA TYR A 242 9.96 9.00 4.95
C TYR A 242 8.68 9.48 5.62
N LYS A 243 8.27 8.82 6.71
CA LYS A 243 7.12 9.23 7.53
C LYS A 243 7.59 9.96 8.78
N ALA A 244 7.29 11.25 8.88
CA ALA A 244 7.52 12.06 10.07
C ALA A 244 6.53 11.69 11.19
N GLY A 245 6.86 11.98 12.46
CA GLY A 245 5.95 11.76 13.59
C GLY A 245 5.79 10.29 14.00
N ARG A 246 6.92 9.60 14.26
CA ARG A 246 6.94 8.14 14.56
C ARG A 246 6.50 7.80 15.98
N PHE A 247 6.82 8.68 16.92
CA PHE A 247 6.46 8.57 18.33
C PHE A 247 5.30 9.52 18.64
N ALA A 248 4.49 9.21 19.66
CA ALA A 248 3.29 9.96 19.99
C ALA A 248 3.57 11.47 20.12
N GLU A 249 4.63 11.82 20.83
CA GLU A 249 5.08 13.20 21.06
C GLU A 249 5.50 13.88 19.74
N SER A 250 6.24 13.16 18.89
CA SER A 250 6.64 13.68 17.57
C SER A 250 5.47 13.78 16.59
N ALA A 251 4.45 12.92 16.74
CA ALA A 251 3.24 12.94 15.94
C ALA A 251 2.35 14.11 16.32
N GLU A 252 2.25 14.43 17.61
CA GLU A 252 1.58 15.63 18.12
C GLU A 252 2.27 16.91 17.64
N ALA A 253 3.60 16.95 17.62
CA ALA A 253 4.36 18.07 17.06
C ALA A 253 4.08 18.29 15.56
N ALA A 254 4.08 17.21 14.77
CA ALA A 254 3.76 17.27 13.33
C ALA A 254 2.29 17.68 13.09
N ALA A 255 1.36 17.16 13.90
CA ALA A 255 -0.06 17.52 13.87
C ALA A 255 -0.27 19.01 14.20
N SER A 256 0.41 19.53 15.22
CA SER A 256 0.33 20.94 15.62
C SER A 256 0.88 21.87 14.54
N HIS A 257 1.91 21.45 13.81
CA HIS A 257 2.49 22.23 12.71
C HIS A 257 1.61 22.25 11.45
N THR A 258 0.89 21.16 11.16
CA THR A 258 0.07 21.01 9.94
C THR A 258 -1.41 21.31 10.14
N GLY A 259 -1.87 21.33 11.39
CA GLY A 259 -3.28 21.32 11.76
C GLY A 259 -4.02 20.02 11.44
N ALA A 260 -3.32 18.95 11.03
CA ALA A 260 -3.88 17.63 10.71
C ALA A 260 -3.89 16.68 11.92
N MET A 261 -4.62 15.57 11.85
CA MET A 261 -4.69 14.59 12.94
C MET A 261 -3.42 13.70 12.97
N ALA A 262 -2.91 13.41 14.16
CA ALA A 262 -1.80 12.47 14.35
C ALA A 262 -2.28 11.02 14.12
N GLY A 263 -1.66 10.30 13.19
CA GLY A 263 -1.95 8.89 12.94
C GLY A 263 -0.96 7.94 13.64
N VAL A 264 -1.32 6.66 13.73
CA VAL A 264 -0.52 5.65 14.44
C VAL A 264 0.58 5.09 13.54
N ASP A 265 1.85 5.23 13.94
CA ASP A 265 3.01 4.88 13.10
C ASP A 265 3.02 3.44 12.60
N THR A 266 2.61 2.48 13.45
CA THR A 266 2.54 1.06 13.08
C THR A 266 1.45 0.77 12.05
N VAL A 267 0.41 1.61 11.96
CA VAL A 267 -0.63 1.50 10.92
C VAL A 267 -0.09 2.02 9.58
N TYR A 268 0.68 3.12 9.59
CA TYR A 268 1.40 3.59 8.39
C TYR A 268 2.39 2.53 7.89
N GLU A 269 3.09 1.84 8.80
CA GLU A 269 3.98 0.73 8.44
C GLU A 269 3.22 -0.39 7.73
N ALA A 270 2.07 -0.82 8.26
CA ALA A 270 1.22 -1.82 7.62
C ALA A 270 0.72 -1.35 6.24
N ALA A 271 0.26 -0.10 6.15
CA ALA A 271 -0.20 0.51 4.91
C ALA A 271 0.90 0.60 3.85
N PHE A 272 2.12 1.02 4.20
CA PHE A 272 3.26 1.10 3.29
C PHE A 272 3.69 -0.28 2.79
N ASN A 273 3.76 -1.26 3.69
CA ASN A 273 4.03 -2.65 3.34
C ASN A 273 2.99 -3.20 2.36
N ARG A 274 1.71 -2.93 2.64
CA ARG A 274 0.58 -3.33 1.78
C ARG A 274 0.61 -2.63 0.42
N ALA A 275 1.14 -1.41 0.37
CA ALA A 275 1.22 -0.58 -0.82
C ALA A 275 2.39 -0.90 -1.74
N GLY A 276 3.42 -1.59 -1.26
CA GLY A 276 4.64 -1.74 -2.04
C GLY A 276 5.72 -0.68 -1.75
N ILE A 277 5.58 0.09 -0.65
CA ILE A 277 6.41 1.27 -0.37
C ILE A 277 7.56 0.87 0.55
N VAL A 278 8.78 1.25 0.17
CA VAL A 278 9.98 1.07 1.00
C VAL A 278 10.10 2.23 1.95
N ARG A 279 9.99 1.97 3.25
CA ARG A 279 10.13 2.99 4.27
C ARG A 279 11.59 3.21 4.66
N ILE A 280 12.04 4.46 4.63
CA ILE A 280 13.34 4.89 5.17
C ILE A 280 13.14 5.57 6.53
N THR A 281 14.18 5.53 7.36
CA THR A 281 14.15 6.12 8.72
C THR A 281 15.12 7.28 8.91
N GLU A 282 16.08 7.43 7.99
CA GLU A 282 17.06 8.51 7.96
C GLU A 282 16.94 9.21 6.60
N MET A 283 16.85 10.54 6.59
CA MET A 283 16.71 11.31 5.34
C MET A 283 17.98 11.24 4.46
N SER A 284 19.15 11.00 5.06
CA SER A 284 20.40 10.81 4.32
C SER A 284 20.35 9.61 3.38
N ASP A 285 19.54 8.60 3.69
CA ASP A 285 19.44 7.38 2.86
C ASP A 285 18.55 7.55 1.63
N MET A 286 17.83 8.67 1.54
CA MET A 286 16.75 8.86 0.57
C MET A 286 17.24 8.70 -0.88
N PHE A 287 18.34 9.35 -1.22
CA PHE A 287 18.89 9.30 -2.58
C PHE A 287 19.56 7.98 -2.88
N ASP A 288 20.37 7.49 -1.94
CA ASP A 288 21.02 6.18 -2.05
C ASP A 288 19.99 5.08 -2.28
N CYS A 289 18.90 5.10 -1.49
CA CYS A 289 17.79 4.16 -1.62
C CYS A 289 17.09 4.31 -2.98
N ALA A 290 16.77 5.54 -3.40
CA ALA A 290 16.09 5.79 -4.67
C ALA A 290 16.91 5.33 -5.88
N GLU A 291 18.22 5.60 -5.91
CA GLU A 291 19.11 5.14 -6.97
C GLU A 291 19.32 3.63 -6.93
N LEU A 292 19.54 3.07 -5.73
CA LEU A 292 19.79 1.64 -5.53
C LEU A 292 18.59 0.81 -6.00
N LEU A 293 17.38 1.19 -5.60
CA LEU A 293 16.15 0.49 -5.96
C LEU A 293 15.78 0.63 -7.44
N ALA A 294 16.16 1.74 -8.07
CA ALA A 294 15.92 1.98 -9.49
C ALA A 294 16.90 1.23 -10.40
N ARG A 295 18.16 1.03 -9.95
CA ARG A 295 19.25 0.48 -10.80
C ARG A 295 19.58 -0.98 -10.55
N GLN A 296 19.39 -1.50 -9.33
CA GLN A 296 19.80 -2.87 -8.99
C GLN A 296 18.65 -3.86 -9.10
N GLU A 297 18.94 -5.07 -9.57
CA GLU A 297 17.99 -6.18 -9.43
C GLU A 297 17.82 -6.49 -7.92
N PRO A 298 16.59 -6.66 -7.41
CA PRO A 298 16.38 -7.03 -6.03
C PRO A 298 17.10 -8.36 -5.71
N PRO A 299 17.71 -8.50 -4.53
CA PRO A 299 18.33 -9.76 -4.16
C PRO A 299 17.27 -10.85 -4.07
N LYS A 300 17.62 -12.09 -4.45
CA LYS A 300 16.71 -13.25 -4.39
C LYS A 300 16.37 -13.68 -2.97
N GLY A 301 17.02 -13.10 -1.98
CA GLY A 301 16.86 -13.44 -0.58
C GLY A 301 17.66 -12.50 0.33
N PRO A 302 17.58 -12.69 1.65
CA PRO A 302 18.15 -11.76 2.62
C PRO A 302 19.61 -12.06 2.97
N ARG A 303 20.31 -12.98 2.27
CA ARG A 303 21.63 -13.48 2.68
C ARG A 303 22.76 -12.61 2.13
N LEU A 304 23.45 -11.88 3.02
CA LEU A 304 24.60 -11.03 2.68
C LEU A 304 25.92 -11.76 2.89
N ALA A 305 26.76 -11.79 1.87
CA ALA A 305 28.19 -12.10 2.04
C ALA A 305 28.98 -10.82 2.26
N ILE A 306 29.88 -10.83 3.24
CA ILE A 306 30.79 -9.71 3.52
C ILE A 306 32.19 -10.13 3.08
N LEU A 307 32.79 -9.38 2.16
CA LEU A 307 34.17 -9.55 1.74
C LEU A 307 34.99 -8.37 2.25
N THR A 308 36.11 -8.60 2.93
CA THR A 308 36.89 -7.50 3.49
C THR A 308 38.39 -7.75 3.44
N ASN A 309 39.19 -6.67 3.41
CA ASN A 309 40.64 -6.73 3.63
C ASN A 309 41.04 -6.43 5.08
N ALA A 310 40.07 -6.24 5.99
CA ALA A 310 40.33 -5.95 7.39
C ALA A 310 39.22 -6.50 8.28
N GLY A 311 39.58 -7.37 9.24
CA GLY A 311 38.62 -8.01 10.14
C GLY A 311 37.72 -7.05 10.93
N GLY A 312 38.26 -5.95 11.48
CA GLY A 312 37.48 -4.99 12.28
C GLY A 312 36.25 -4.42 11.53
N PRO A 313 36.44 -3.80 10.36
CA PRO A 313 35.33 -3.39 9.48
C PRO A 313 34.36 -4.52 9.10
N GLY A 314 34.86 -5.75 8.90
CA GLY A 314 34.00 -6.92 8.65
C GLY A 314 33.09 -7.25 9.85
N VAL A 315 33.59 -7.10 11.08
CA VAL A 315 32.79 -7.27 12.30
C VAL A 315 31.75 -6.16 12.42
N MET A 316 32.11 -4.89 12.18
CA MET A 316 31.15 -3.77 12.18
C MET A 316 29.98 -4.01 11.20
N ALA A 317 30.29 -4.49 10.00
CA ALA A 317 29.29 -4.85 9.00
C ALA A 317 28.39 -6.00 9.48
N THR A 318 28.95 -6.97 10.20
CA THR A 318 28.20 -8.11 10.76
C THR A 318 27.28 -7.64 11.88
N ASP A 319 27.77 -6.83 12.81
CA ASP A 319 26.97 -6.27 13.91
C ASP A 319 25.80 -5.43 13.36
N ALA A 320 26.07 -4.55 12.40
CA ALA A 320 25.04 -3.73 11.77
C ALA A 320 23.97 -4.56 11.04
N LEU A 321 24.35 -5.71 10.47
CA LEU A 321 23.44 -6.63 9.79
C LEU A 321 22.53 -7.34 10.78
N LEU A 322 23.11 -7.89 11.86
CA LEU A 322 22.37 -8.63 12.88
C LEU A 322 21.45 -7.72 13.71
N ASP A 323 21.86 -6.48 13.99
CA ASP A 323 21.03 -5.47 14.68
C ASP A 323 19.76 -5.10 13.89
N ARG A 324 19.74 -5.39 12.58
CA ARG A 324 18.62 -5.16 11.67
C ARG A 324 17.90 -6.46 11.28
N ASP A 325 18.08 -7.53 12.04
CA ASP A 325 17.53 -8.87 11.76
C ASP A 325 17.94 -9.41 10.36
N GLY A 326 19.08 -8.95 9.84
CA GLY A 326 19.65 -9.39 8.58
C GLY A 326 20.30 -10.77 8.68
N VAL A 327 20.50 -11.43 7.54
CA VAL A 327 21.00 -12.81 7.50
C VAL A 327 22.39 -12.84 6.87
N LEU A 328 23.37 -13.31 7.64
CA LEU A 328 24.71 -13.55 7.11
C LEU A 328 24.71 -14.82 6.24
N ALA A 329 25.22 -14.71 5.01
CA ALA A 329 25.28 -15.83 4.08
C ALA A 329 26.17 -16.96 4.61
N LYS A 330 25.76 -18.21 4.42
CA LYS A 330 26.60 -19.38 4.68
C LYS A 330 27.17 -19.86 3.36
N LEU A 331 28.48 -19.69 3.19
CA LEU A 331 29.19 -20.17 2.00
C LEU A 331 29.14 -21.69 1.94
N LYS A 332 28.94 -22.23 0.74
CA LYS A 332 28.96 -23.68 0.54
C LYS A 332 30.40 -24.21 0.66
N PRO A 333 30.57 -25.49 1.05
CA PRO A 333 31.89 -26.10 1.15
C PRO A 333 32.75 -25.95 -0.10
N GLU A 334 32.15 -26.04 -1.30
CA GLU A 334 32.86 -25.92 -2.57
C GLU A 334 33.45 -24.53 -2.80
N SER A 335 32.78 -23.47 -2.32
CA SER A 335 33.29 -22.11 -2.39
C SER A 335 34.43 -21.89 -1.39
N ILE A 336 34.31 -22.46 -0.19
CA ILE A 336 35.38 -22.42 0.82
C ILE A 336 36.64 -23.12 0.30
N GLU A 337 36.50 -24.28 -0.36
CA GLU A 337 37.62 -24.99 -0.99
C GLU A 337 38.31 -24.14 -2.07
N LYS A 338 37.54 -23.52 -2.98
CA LYS A 338 38.10 -22.62 -4.00
C LYS A 338 38.81 -21.41 -3.41
N LEU A 339 38.32 -20.87 -2.28
CA LEU A 339 38.98 -19.79 -1.56
C LEU A 339 40.30 -20.27 -0.93
N ASN A 340 40.30 -21.47 -0.33
CA ASN A 340 41.49 -22.09 0.27
C ASN A 340 42.64 -22.34 -0.71
N GLU A 341 42.35 -22.56 -2.00
CA GLU A 341 43.37 -22.81 -3.02
C GLU A 341 44.33 -21.62 -3.26
N PHE A 342 43.90 -20.38 -3.01
CA PHE A 342 44.71 -19.19 -3.33
C PHE A 342 44.76 -18.13 -2.22
N LEU A 343 43.83 -18.13 -1.26
CA LEU A 343 43.93 -17.24 -0.11
C LEU A 343 45.00 -17.76 0.87
N PRO A 344 45.72 -16.85 1.57
CA PRO A 344 46.67 -17.26 2.59
C PRO A 344 45.97 -18.08 3.69
N ALA A 345 46.66 -19.06 4.27
CA ALA A 345 46.09 -19.96 5.28
C ALA A 345 45.43 -19.25 6.49
N ALA A 346 45.84 -18.00 6.77
CA ALA A 346 45.33 -17.16 7.85
C ALA A 346 44.04 -16.38 7.52
N TRP A 347 43.43 -16.55 6.34
CA TRP A 347 42.12 -15.96 6.05
C TRP A 347 41.03 -16.51 6.98
N SER A 348 39.86 -15.88 7.03
CA SER A 348 38.84 -16.16 8.07
C SER A 348 38.14 -17.53 8.00
N HIS A 349 38.24 -18.27 6.88
CA HIS A 349 37.55 -19.55 6.63
C HIS A 349 36.01 -19.50 6.80
N GLY A 350 35.41 -18.33 6.60
CA GLY A 350 33.97 -18.13 6.80
C GLY A 350 33.46 -16.82 6.20
N ASN A 351 32.30 -16.38 6.67
CA ASN A 351 31.72 -15.07 6.36
C ASN A 351 31.72 -14.24 7.65
N PRO A 352 32.34 -13.04 7.70
CA PRO A 352 33.03 -12.34 6.62
C PRO A 352 34.24 -13.08 6.02
N VAL A 353 34.45 -12.97 4.71
CA VAL A 353 35.64 -13.43 4.00
C VAL A 353 36.72 -12.37 4.15
N ASP A 354 37.68 -12.58 5.06
CA ASP A 354 38.81 -11.66 5.28
C ASP A 354 40.01 -12.07 4.42
N VAL A 355 40.30 -11.30 3.36
CA VAL A 355 41.41 -11.55 2.43
C VAL A 355 42.77 -11.01 2.92
N LEU A 356 42.80 -10.49 4.15
CA LEU A 356 43.92 -9.88 4.86
C LEU A 356 44.33 -8.50 4.33
N GLY A 357 45.01 -7.72 5.18
CA GLY A 357 45.38 -6.33 4.89
C GLY A 357 46.44 -6.14 3.80
N ASP A 358 47.17 -7.19 3.44
CA ASP A 358 48.16 -7.20 2.34
C ASP A 358 47.54 -7.60 0.99
N ALA A 359 46.22 -7.78 0.92
CA ALA A 359 45.54 -8.24 -0.29
C ALA A 359 45.82 -7.34 -1.50
N SER A 360 46.29 -7.96 -2.59
CA SER A 360 46.37 -7.29 -3.88
C SER A 360 44.98 -7.12 -4.51
N PRO A 361 44.80 -6.15 -5.44
CA PRO A 361 43.55 -6.01 -6.18
C PRO A 361 43.07 -7.31 -6.85
N GLU A 362 43.99 -8.12 -7.36
CA GLU A 362 43.70 -9.40 -8.00
C GLU A 362 43.20 -10.44 -6.98
N ARG A 363 43.77 -10.46 -5.76
CA ARG A 363 43.31 -11.32 -4.67
C ARG A 363 41.88 -10.96 -4.28
N LEU A 364 41.59 -9.67 -4.13
CA LEU A 364 40.24 -9.18 -3.79
C LEU A 364 39.23 -9.51 -4.89
N GLY A 365 39.56 -9.23 -6.15
CA GLY A 365 38.69 -9.52 -7.30
C GLY A 365 38.40 -11.02 -7.46
N LYS A 366 39.42 -11.89 -7.33
CA LYS A 366 39.23 -13.34 -7.41
C LYS A 366 38.37 -13.89 -6.26
N ALA A 367 38.54 -13.35 -5.05
CA ALA A 367 37.69 -13.73 -3.91
C ALA A 367 36.23 -13.30 -4.15
N LEU A 368 36.00 -12.09 -4.64
CA LEU A 368 34.67 -11.60 -4.98
C LEU A 368 33.99 -12.47 -6.04
N ASP A 369 34.71 -12.86 -7.09
CA ASP A 369 34.19 -13.70 -8.18
C ASP A 369 33.68 -15.06 -7.66
N ILE A 370 34.39 -15.67 -6.71
CA ILE A 370 33.97 -16.93 -6.07
C ILE A 370 32.76 -16.70 -5.15
N VAL A 371 32.82 -15.68 -4.29
CA VAL A 371 31.77 -15.40 -3.30
C VAL A 371 30.45 -15.04 -3.98
N VAL A 372 30.49 -14.21 -5.03
CA VAL A 372 29.28 -13.78 -5.75
C VAL A 372 28.66 -14.93 -6.55
N ALA A 373 29.46 -15.91 -7.00
CA ALA A 373 28.97 -17.08 -7.71
C ALA A 373 28.27 -18.11 -6.79
N ASP A 374 28.51 -18.08 -5.48
CA ASP A 374 27.93 -19.03 -4.52
C ASP A 374 26.40 -18.90 -4.43
N GLU A 375 25.66 -19.99 -4.65
CA GLU A 375 24.19 -20.02 -4.54
C GLU A 375 23.68 -19.76 -3.10
N GLY A 376 24.55 -19.89 -2.10
CA GLY A 376 24.35 -19.51 -0.70
C GLY A 376 24.27 -18.00 -0.45
N VAL A 377 24.61 -17.19 -1.46
CA VAL A 377 24.78 -15.73 -1.36
C VAL A 377 23.76 -15.01 -2.26
N ASP A 378 23.04 -14.04 -1.71
CA ASP A 378 22.06 -13.23 -2.46
C ASP A 378 22.59 -11.84 -2.84
N ALA A 379 23.50 -11.28 -2.02
CA ALA A 379 24.23 -10.04 -2.30
C ALA A 379 25.62 -10.07 -1.65
N VAL A 380 26.53 -9.20 -2.10
CA VAL A 380 27.87 -9.05 -1.51
C VAL A 380 28.11 -7.60 -1.08
N LEU A 381 28.58 -7.40 0.15
CA LEU A 381 29.16 -6.15 0.62
C LEU A 381 30.68 -6.28 0.65
N VAL A 382 31.38 -5.46 -0.13
CA VAL A 382 32.84 -5.39 -0.13
C VAL A 382 33.28 -4.23 0.76
N VAL A 383 33.95 -4.53 1.87
CA VAL A 383 34.43 -3.56 2.85
C VAL A 383 35.95 -3.40 2.73
N PHE A 384 36.41 -2.20 2.42
CA PHE A 384 37.81 -1.90 2.20
C PHE A 384 38.29 -0.82 3.17
N ALA A 385 39.39 -1.11 3.88
CA ALA A 385 40.09 -0.15 4.72
C ALA A 385 41.51 0.12 4.22
N PRO A 386 42.02 1.36 4.32
CA PRO A 386 43.36 1.72 3.89
C PRO A 386 44.41 0.97 4.70
N GLN A 387 45.35 0.35 3.98
CA GLN A 387 46.58 -0.20 4.52
C GLN A 387 47.78 0.42 3.80
N ALA A 388 48.95 0.42 4.43
CA ALA A 388 50.15 1.07 3.86
C ALA A 388 50.51 0.57 2.45
N MET A 389 50.22 -0.70 2.14
CA MET A 389 50.50 -1.34 0.85
C MET A 389 49.28 -1.41 -0.08
N SER A 390 48.13 -0.90 0.36
CA SER A 390 46.87 -1.02 -0.36
C SER A 390 46.81 -0.08 -1.57
N LYS A 391 46.05 -0.50 -2.58
CA LYS A 391 45.85 0.22 -3.85
C LYS A 391 44.35 0.47 -4.07
N PRO A 392 43.77 1.50 -3.43
CA PRO A 392 42.31 1.66 -3.33
C PRO A 392 41.59 1.74 -4.68
N LEU A 393 42.15 2.47 -5.64
CA LEU A 393 41.57 2.62 -6.98
C LEU A 393 41.61 1.31 -7.77
N GLN A 394 42.75 0.63 -7.78
CA GLN A 394 42.90 -0.64 -8.49
C GLN A 394 42.03 -1.74 -7.86
N ALA A 395 41.89 -1.74 -6.53
CA ALA A 395 40.95 -2.61 -5.83
C ALA A 395 39.50 -2.34 -6.25
N ALA A 396 39.11 -1.06 -6.37
CA ALA A 396 37.79 -0.69 -6.86
C ALA A 396 37.56 -1.13 -8.32
N GLU A 397 38.55 -0.98 -9.20
CA GLU A 397 38.48 -1.48 -10.58
C GLU A 397 38.28 -3.00 -10.64
N ALA A 398 39.00 -3.76 -9.80
CA ALA A 398 38.81 -5.20 -9.70
C ALA A 398 37.39 -5.58 -9.26
N VAL A 399 36.80 -4.85 -8.31
CA VAL A 399 35.41 -5.05 -7.88
C VAL A 399 34.43 -4.70 -8.99
N ILE A 400 34.64 -3.58 -9.69
CA ILE A 400 33.79 -3.14 -10.81
C ILE A 400 33.75 -4.20 -11.93
N GLU A 401 34.89 -4.80 -12.27
CA GLU A 401 34.96 -5.82 -13.32
C GLU A 401 34.20 -7.11 -12.97
N VAL A 402 34.09 -7.46 -11.68
CA VAL A 402 33.26 -8.59 -11.24
C VAL A 402 31.78 -8.19 -11.17
N ALA A 403 31.48 -7.01 -10.63
CA ALA A 403 30.11 -6.50 -10.48
C ALA A 403 29.37 -6.45 -11.83
N LYS A 404 30.05 -6.08 -12.92
CA LYS A 404 29.47 -6.07 -14.29
C LYS A 404 29.05 -7.45 -14.82
N LYS A 405 29.60 -8.53 -14.26
CA LYS A 405 29.36 -9.92 -14.73
C LYS A 405 28.24 -10.61 -13.97
N THR A 406 27.75 -10.02 -12.88
CA THR A 406 26.73 -10.60 -12.02
C THR A 406 25.44 -9.80 -12.06
N LYS A 407 24.34 -10.48 -11.71
CA LYS A 407 23.04 -9.86 -11.43
C LYS A 407 22.79 -9.66 -9.94
N LYS A 408 23.60 -10.29 -9.08
CA LYS A 408 23.47 -10.13 -7.63
C LYS A 408 23.97 -8.74 -7.23
N PRO A 409 23.29 -8.03 -6.32
CA PRO A 409 23.74 -6.74 -5.84
C PRO A 409 25.15 -6.83 -5.24
N VAL A 410 26.03 -5.91 -5.66
CA VAL A 410 27.34 -5.70 -5.07
C VAL A 410 27.36 -4.28 -4.51
N LEU A 411 27.47 -4.17 -3.18
CA LEU A 411 27.62 -2.91 -2.47
C LEU A 411 29.06 -2.77 -1.98
N THR A 412 29.54 -1.55 -1.84
CA THR A 412 30.92 -1.29 -1.42
C THR A 412 30.98 -0.31 -0.25
N SER A 413 31.93 -0.51 0.66
CA SER A 413 32.23 0.40 1.76
C SER A 413 33.73 0.71 1.74
N TRP A 414 34.11 1.83 1.14
CA TRP A 414 35.51 2.29 1.07
C TRP A 414 35.75 3.26 2.23
N MET A 415 36.27 2.73 3.33
CA MET A 415 36.43 3.48 4.57
C MET A 415 37.64 4.41 4.48
N GLY A 416 37.44 5.69 4.72
CA GLY A 416 38.52 6.67 4.71
C GLY A 416 38.07 8.01 4.14
N GLY A 417 39.05 8.90 3.89
CA GLY A 417 38.81 10.21 3.30
C GLY A 417 39.54 10.36 1.97
N VAL A 418 40.50 11.28 1.93
CA VAL A 418 41.23 11.70 0.71
C VAL A 418 41.78 10.53 -0.11
N SER A 419 42.35 9.50 0.54
CA SER A 419 42.93 8.34 -0.15
C SER A 419 41.91 7.41 -0.83
N MET A 420 40.62 7.54 -0.49
CA MET A 420 39.52 6.75 -1.07
C MET A 420 38.74 7.50 -2.13
N ALA A 421 38.86 8.84 -2.22
CA ALA A 421 38.00 9.69 -3.02
C ALA A 421 37.95 9.29 -4.51
N GLU A 422 39.09 8.97 -5.11
CA GLU A 422 39.16 8.56 -6.53
C GLU A 422 38.48 7.20 -6.77
N ALA A 423 38.62 6.27 -5.82
CA ALA A 423 37.95 4.97 -5.89
C ALA A 423 36.42 5.11 -5.75
N ILE A 424 35.96 6.00 -4.86
CA ILE A 424 34.55 6.33 -4.65
C ILE A 424 33.95 6.97 -5.92
N ASP A 425 34.60 7.98 -6.51
CA ASP A 425 34.17 8.58 -7.79
C ASP A 425 34.09 7.52 -8.90
N ARG A 426 35.05 6.59 -8.93
CA ARG A 426 35.06 5.49 -9.91
C ARG A 426 33.87 4.53 -9.74
N PHE A 427 33.47 4.22 -8.50
CA PHE A 427 32.24 3.44 -8.23
C PHE A 427 30.99 4.19 -8.66
N ASN A 428 30.85 5.46 -8.28
CA ASN A 428 29.70 6.30 -8.61
C ASN A 428 29.49 6.38 -10.13
N ARG A 429 30.56 6.65 -10.90
CA ARG A 429 30.50 6.66 -12.37
C ARG A 429 30.20 5.30 -13.00
N SER A 430 30.47 4.20 -12.28
CA SER A 430 30.18 2.85 -12.72
C SER A 430 28.80 2.34 -12.26
N GLY A 431 28.04 3.18 -11.52
CA GLY A 431 26.72 2.83 -10.98
C GLY A 431 26.75 1.81 -9.85
N ILE A 432 27.89 1.67 -9.14
CA ILE A 432 28.01 0.77 -7.98
C ILE A 432 27.80 1.57 -6.70
N PRO A 433 26.84 1.19 -5.84
CA PRO A 433 26.56 1.90 -4.60
C PRO A 433 27.74 1.76 -3.63
N THR A 434 28.30 2.89 -3.21
CA THR A 434 29.49 2.96 -2.36
C THR A 434 29.27 3.86 -1.15
N TYR A 435 29.80 3.44 0.00
CA TYR A 435 29.58 4.12 1.28
C TYR A 435 30.89 4.34 2.03
N ALA A 436 30.93 5.37 2.88
CA ALA A 436 32.10 5.68 3.69
C ALA A 436 32.27 4.74 4.91
N ALA A 437 31.21 4.03 5.28
CA ALA A 437 31.19 3.11 6.41
C ALA A 437 30.31 1.88 6.11
N PRO A 438 30.53 0.74 6.79
CA PRO A 438 29.75 -0.47 6.53
C PRO A 438 28.28 -0.38 6.94
N GLU A 439 27.94 0.39 7.98
CA GLU A 439 26.59 0.44 8.55
C GLU A 439 25.55 1.06 7.58
N PRO A 440 25.81 2.19 6.90
CA PRO A 440 24.95 2.67 5.81
C PRO A 440 24.83 1.68 4.66
N ALA A 441 25.91 0.98 4.29
CA ALA A 441 25.89 -0.01 3.22
C ALA A 441 24.97 -1.20 3.57
N VAL A 442 25.04 -1.68 4.82
CA VAL A 442 24.16 -2.72 5.34
C VAL A 442 22.71 -2.22 5.39
N ARG A 443 22.48 -0.99 5.85
CA ARG A 443 21.13 -0.40 5.88
C ARG A 443 20.53 -0.31 4.47
N ALA A 444 21.32 0.10 3.48
CA ALA A 444 20.93 0.13 2.08
C ALA A 444 20.61 -1.27 1.53
N PHE A 445 21.41 -2.28 1.88
CA PHE A 445 21.09 -3.67 1.58
C PHE A 445 19.76 -4.11 2.22
N MET A 446 19.49 -3.74 3.47
CA MET A 446 18.23 -4.07 4.12
C MET A 446 17.02 -3.38 3.47
N TYR A 447 17.17 -2.18 2.89
CA TYR A 447 16.13 -1.58 2.05
C TYR A 447 15.88 -2.39 0.76
N LEU A 448 16.93 -2.91 0.11
CA LEU A 448 16.77 -3.82 -1.03
C LEU A 448 16.05 -5.12 -0.65
N VAL A 449 16.36 -5.68 0.52
CA VAL A 449 15.67 -6.87 1.04
C VAL A 449 14.19 -6.56 1.32
N SER A 450 13.90 -5.41 1.95
CA SER A 450 12.54 -4.96 2.20
C SER A 450 11.76 -4.77 0.89
N TYR A 451 12.39 -4.14 -0.11
CA TYR A 451 11.81 -3.98 -1.44
C TYR A 451 11.54 -5.32 -2.12
N ALA A 452 12.50 -6.26 -2.10
CA ALA A 452 12.33 -7.59 -2.67
C ALA A 452 11.14 -8.32 -2.05
N ARG A 453 11.06 -8.38 -0.71
CA ARG A 453 9.95 -9.02 0.03
C ARG A 453 8.60 -8.37 -0.28
N THR A 454 8.58 -7.04 -0.35
CA THR A 454 7.36 -6.27 -0.57
C THR A 454 6.87 -6.40 -2.01
N LYS A 455 7.81 -6.44 -2.96
CA LYS A 455 7.52 -6.76 -4.37
C LYS A 455 7.02 -8.19 -4.52
N GLU A 456 7.64 -9.17 -3.87
CA GLU A 456 7.12 -10.55 -3.84
C GLU A 456 5.66 -10.58 -3.39
N VAL A 457 5.27 -9.90 -2.31
CA VAL A 457 3.87 -9.86 -1.86
C VAL A 457 2.90 -9.23 -2.87
N LEU A 458 3.34 -8.23 -3.64
CA LEU A 458 2.49 -7.62 -4.67
C LEU A 458 2.29 -8.51 -5.90
N TYR A 459 3.25 -9.40 -6.17
CA TYR A 459 3.28 -10.26 -7.35
C TYR A 459 2.81 -11.69 -7.06
N GLU A 460 3.07 -12.22 -5.87
CA GLU A 460 2.85 -13.61 -5.50
C GLU A 460 1.37 -13.98 -5.59
N THR A 461 1.08 -15.02 -6.37
CA THR A 461 -0.24 -15.64 -6.46
C THR A 461 -0.59 -16.25 -5.10
N PRO A 462 -1.58 -15.72 -4.39
CA PRO A 462 -2.00 -16.32 -3.14
C PRO A 462 -2.51 -17.73 -3.41
N ARG A 463 -2.32 -18.63 -2.45
CA ARG A 463 -3.00 -19.92 -2.51
C ARG A 463 -4.50 -19.70 -2.32
N GLU A 464 -5.30 -20.41 -3.12
CA GLU A 464 -6.75 -20.42 -2.87
C GLU A 464 -7.01 -21.14 -1.55
N VAL A 465 -7.36 -20.37 -0.52
CA VAL A 465 -7.96 -20.88 0.72
C VAL A 465 -9.47 -20.90 0.46
N PRO A 466 -10.15 -22.06 0.52
CA PRO A 466 -11.58 -22.15 0.30
C PRO A 466 -12.37 -21.45 1.41
N VAL A 467 -12.49 -20.13 1.34
CA VAL A 467 -13.38 -19.35 2.22
C VAL A 467 -14.74 -19.28 1.54
N GLY A 468 -15.38 -20.45 1.43
CA GLY A 468 -16.79 -20.53 1.06
C GLY A 468 -17.63 -20.30 2.31
N PHE A 469 -18.39 -19.21 2.36
CA PHE A 469 -19.39 -19.03 3.40
C PHE A 469 -20.60 -19.90 3.05
N ARG A 470 -20.95 -20.87 3.90
CA ARG A 470 -22.19 -21.65 3.71
C ARG A 470 -23.42 -20.80 4.01
N LEU A 471 -23.26 -19.83 4.91
CA LEU A 471 -24.30 -18.90 5.31
C LEU A 471 -24.35 -17.69 4.36
N ASP A 472 -25.57 -17.30 4.00
CA ASP A 472 -25.85 -16.11 3.20
C ASP A 472 -25.64 -14.86 4.07
N ARG A 473 -24.52 -14.16 3.84
CA ARG A 473 -24.13 -12.95 4.60
C ARG A 473 -25.17 -11.83 4.51
N GLY A 474 -25.87 -11.70 3.38
CA GLY A 474 -26.93 -10.71 3.22
C GLY A 474 -28.12 -10.99 4.14
N LYS A 475 -28.47 -12.27 4.32
CA LYS A 475 -29.53 -12.67 5.27
C LYS A 475 -29.09 -12.52 6.72
N LEU A 476 -27.82 -12.82 7.02
CA LEU A 476 -27.25 -12.65 8.37
C LEU A 476 -27.26 -11.18 8.79
N ARG A 477 -27.01 -10.26 7.86
CA ARG A 477 -26.99 -8.82 8.14
C ARG A 477 -28.28 -8.33 8.81
N GLY A 478 -29.45 -8.72 8.28
CA GLY A 478 -30.74 -8.30 8.85
C GLY A 478 -30.98 -8.79 10.29
N VAL A 479 -30.40 -9.93 10.68
CA VAL A 479 -30.44 -10.42 12.07
C VAL A 479 -29.58 -9.53 12.97
N PHE A 480 -28.40 -9.14 12.50
CA PHE A 480 -27.51 -8.25 13.25
C PHE A 480 -28.02 -6.83 13.30
N ASP A 481 -28.64 -6.29 12.24
CA ASP A 481 -29.22 -4.95 12.27
C ASP A 481 -30.26 -4.80 13.40
N THR A 482 -31.00 -5.87 13.70
CA THR A 482 -31.94 -5.90 14.83
C THR A 482 -31.20 -5.79 16.16
N ILE A 483 -30.11 -6.54 16.32
CA ILE A 483 -29.26 -6.55 17.52
C ILE A 483 -28.52 -5.21 17.70
N LEU A 484 -28.04 -4.61 16.61
CA LEU A 484 -27.31 -3.35 16.59
C LEU A 484 -28.20 -2.16 17.00
N SER A 485 -29.52 -2.26 16.82
CA SER A 485 -30.48 -1.22 17.19
C SER A 485 -30.80 -1.12 18.70
N GLU A 486 -30.36 -2.09 19.50
CA GLU A 486 -30.51 -2.06 20.97
C GLU A 486 -29.37 -1.19 21.57
N GLY A 487 -29.74 -0.10 22.25
CA GLY A 487 -28.92 1.10 22.48
C GLY A 487 -27.68 1.04 23.39
N ASN A 488 -26.91 -0.05 23.40
CA ASN A 488 -25.62 -0.12 24.09
C ASN A 488 -24.45 -0.11 23.09
N ASP A 489 -23.42 0.69 23.35
CA ASP A 489 -22.20 0.78 22.51
C ASP A 489 -21.35 -0.51 22.54
N THR A 490 -21.56 -1.38 23.52
CA THR A 490 -20.78 -2.61 23.72
C THR A 490 -21.70 -3.82 23.65
N LEU A 491 -21.36 -4.78 22.77
CA LEU A 491 -22.09 -6.03 22.65
C LEU A 491 -21.76 -6.96 23.82
N THR A 492 -22.75 -7.74 24.27
CA THR A 492 -22.51 -8.81 25.24
C THR A 492 -21.58 -9.88 24.66
N GLU A 493 -20.94 -10.69 25.51
CA GLU A 493 -20.09 -11.82 25.05
C GLU A 493 -20.88 -12.80 24.17
N SER A 494 -22.13 -13.10 24.54
CA SER A 494 -23.01 -13.98 23.78
C SER A 494 -23.27 -13.45 22.37
N THR A 495 -23.59 -12.16 22.27
CA THR A 495 -23.84 -11.49 20.99
C THR A 495 -22.56 -11.39 20.15
N SER A 496 -21.43 -11.05 20.77
CA SER A 496 -20.12 -10.96 20.13
C SER A 496 -19.70 -12.31 19.53
N LYS A 497 -19.93 -13.42 20.25
CA LYS A 497 -19.65 -14.78 19.78
C LYS A 497 -20.63 -15.25 18.71
N ALA A 498 -21.91 -14.86 18.80
CA ALA A 498 -22.87 -15.15 17.74
C ALA A 498 -22.47 -14.49 16.40
N LEU A 499 -21.90 -13.28 16.45
CA LEU A 499 -21.33 -12.62 15.27
C LEU A 499 -20.18 -13.42 14.66
N LEU A 500 -19.28 -13.96 15.49
CA LEU A 500 -18.20 -14.83 15.02
C LEU A 500 -18.70 -16.13 14.39
N GLU A 501 -19.68 -16.80 15.02
CA GLU A 501 -20.28 -18.01 14.47
C GLU A 501 -20.95 -17.76 13.11
N SER A 502 -21.50 -16.56 12.88
CA SER A 502 -22.10 -16.19 11.59
C SER A 502 -21.10 -16.16 10.44
N TYR A 503 -19.80 -15.97 10.74
CA TYR A 503 -18.68 -16.10 9.80
C TYR A 503 -18.01 -17.47 9.87
N GLU A 504 -18.62 -18.44 10.57
CA GLU A 504 -18.15 -19.81 10.79
C GLU A 504 -16.82 -19.87 11.55
N ILE A 505 -16.56 -18.88 12.40
CA ILE A 505 -15.43 -18.87 13.32
C ILE A 505 -15.85 -19.64 14.58
N PRO A 506 -15.14 -20.73 14.96
CA PRO A 506 -15.51 -21.51 16.14
C PRO A 506 -15.38 -20.70 17.43
N VAL A 507 -16.37 -20.83 18.32
CA VAL A 507 -16.40 -20.14 19.62
C VAL A 507 -16.67 -21.13 20.76
N ALA A 508 -16.17 -20.83 21.95
CA ALA A 508 -16.66 -21.46 23.17
C ALA A 508 -18.05 -20.91 23.50
N LYS A 509 -19.10 -21.71 23.28
CA LYS A 509 -20.50 -21.25 23.37
C LYS A 509 -20.91 -20.87 24.80
N PRO A 510 -21.33 -19.62 25.04
CA PRO A 510 -21.87 -19.20 26.31
C PRO A 510 -23.35 -19.55 26.45
N TYR A 511 -23.73 -20.05 27.63
CA TYR A 511 -25.12 -20.23 28.03
C TYR A 511 -25.41 -19.37 29.24
N VAL A 512 -26.45 -18.55 29.16
CA VAL A 512 -26.79 -17.61 30.23
C VAL A 512 -27.47 -18.35 31.39
N ALA A 513 -26.94 -18.16 32.59
CA ALA A 513 -27.49 -18.62 33.85
C ALA A 513 -27.81 -17.42 34.75
N ARG A 514 -29.09 -17.22 35.08
CA ARG A 514 -29.52 -16.12 35.95
C ARG A 514 -29.51 -16.50 37.43
N THR A 515 -29.47 -17.80 37.72
CA THR A 515 -29.41 -18.36 39.07
C THR A 515 -28.31 -19.42 39.18
N ALA A 516 -27.92 -19.76 40.41
CA ALA A 516 -26.95 -20.83 40.64
C ALA A 516 -27.50 -22.19 40.18
N GLU A 517 -28.80 -22.43 40.35
CA GLU A 517 -29.49 -23.63 39.90
C GLU A 517 -29.47 -23.77 38.36
N ASP A 518 -29.73 -22.67 37.63
CA ASP A 518 -29.59 -22.63 36.17
C ASP A 518 -28.15 -22.98 35.76
N ALA A 519 -27.17 -22.43 36.48
CA ALA A 519 -25.76 -22.62 36.17
C ALA A 519 -25.33 -24.09 36.34
N VAL A 520 -25.81 -24.76 37.40
CA VAL A 520 -25.58 -26.20 37.62
C VAL A 520 -26.26 -27.02 36.52
N SER A 521 -27.52 -26.74 36.19
CA SER A 521 -28.24 -27.48 35.14
C SER A 521 -27.55 -27.37 33.78
N LEU A 522 -27.02 -26.18 33.44
CA LEU A 522 -26.23 -25.98 32.24
C LEU A 522 -24.88 -26.70 32.31
N ALA A 523 -24.19 -26.66 33.44
CA ALA A 523 -22.92 -27.35 33.63
C ALA A 523 -23.05 -28.88 33.48
N GLU A 524 -24.12 -29.48 34.01
CA GLU A 524 -24.41 -30.91 33.86
C GLU A 524 -24.68 -31.29 32.39
N ARG A 525 -25.38 -30.43 31.64
CA ARG A 525 -25.64 -30.65 30.21
C ARG A 525 -24.40 -30.52 29.34
N LEU A 526 -23.52 -29.56 29.65
CA LEU A 526 -22.27 -29.33 28.91
C LEU A 526 -21.18 -30.32 29.30
N GLY A 527 -21.27 -30.87 30.51
CA GLY A 527 -20.28 -31.71 31.14
C GLY A 527 -19.09 -30.91 31.69
N TYR A 528 -18.48 -31.43 32.75
CA TYR A 528 -17.33 -30.82 33.44
C TYR A 528 -15.98 -31.08 32.72
N PRO A 529 -14.94 -30.25 32.94
CA PRO A 529 -15.00 -28.98 33.66
C PRO A 529 -15.65 -27.85 32.84
N VAL A 530 -16.22 -26.88 33.54
CA VAL A 530 -16.86 -25.68 32.96
C VAL A 530 -16.18 -24.40 33.46
N VAL A 531 -16.49 -23.30 32.76
CA VAL A 531 -16.09 -21.94 33.11
C VAL A 531 -17.34 -21.14 33.43
N GLN A 532 -17.30 -20.33 34.48
CA GLN A 532 -18.28 -19.28 34.72
C GLN A 532 -17.67 -17.91 34.52
N LYS A 533 -18.38 -17.04 33.80
CA LYS A 533 -18.00 -15.63 33.62
C LYS A 533 -19.17 -14.71 33.96
N ILE A 534 -18.91 -13.58 34.61
CA ILE A 534 -19.92 -12.55 34.88
C ILE A 534 -20.61 -12.08 33.60
N LEU A 535 -21.93 -11.90 33.65
CA LEU A 535 -22.72 -11.28 32.59
C LEU A 535 -23.27 -9.94 33.09
N SER A 536 -22.68 -8.85 32.60
CA SER A 536 -23.10 -7.49 32.89
C SER A 536 -22.67 -6.55 31.75
N PRO A 537 -23.56 -5.69 31.22
CA PRO A 537 -23.20 -4.71 30.20
C PRO A 537 -22.11 -3.72 30.65
N GLU A 538 -22.08 -3.34 31.93
CA GLU A 538 -21.17 -2.32 32.46
C GLU A 538 -19.82 -2.88 32.96
N ILE A 539 -19.65 -4.20 32.98
CA ILE A 539 -18.42 -4.88 33.40
C ILE A 539 -17.74 -5.50 32.18
N THR A 540 -16.85 -4.72 31.55
CA THR A 540 -16.12 -5.10 30.33
C THR A 540 -14.90 -5.98 30.63
N HIS A 541 -14.08 -5.60 31.61
CA HIS A 541 -12.90 -6.37 32.04
C HIS A 541 -13.27 -7.31 33.19
N LYS A 542 -13.76 -8.51 32.84
CA LYS A 542 -14.30 -9.49 33.79
C LYS A 542 -13.29 -9.90 34.87
N THR A 543 -12.01 -10.03 34.50
CA THR A 543 -10.94 -10.43 35.42
C THR A 543 -10.74 -9.41 36.56
N ASP A 544 -10.94 -8.11 36.30
CA ASP A 544 -10.69 -7.03 37.26
C ASP A 544 -11.66 -7.06 38.45
N VAL A 545 -12.86 -7.61 38.24
CA VAL A 545 -13.85 -7.82 39.30
C VAL A 545 -13.84 -9.25 39.85
N GLY A 546 -12.87 -10.07 39.46
CA GLY A 546 -12.86 -11.50 39.76
C GLY A 546 -14.04 -12.26 39.13
N GLY A 547 -14.57 -11.74 38.02
CA GLY A 547 -15.75 -12.25 37.33
C GLY A 547 -15.48 -13.41 36.39
N VAL A 548 -14.37 -14.14 36.55
CA VAL A 548 -14.05 -15.35 35.78
C VAL A 548 -13.53 -16.42 36.73
N GLU A 549 -14.20 -17.56 36.79
CA GLU A 549 -13.71 -18.75 37.49
C GLU A 549 -13.61 -19.94 36.52
N LEU A 550 -12.44 -20.57 36.52
CA LEU A 550 -12.06 -21.64 35.60
C LEU A 550 -12.01 -22.98 36.34
N SER A 551 -11.95 -24.08 35.57
CA SER A 551 -11.72 -25.44 36.08
C SER A 551 -12.77 -25.95 37.07
N LEU A 552 -14.02 -25.49 36.95
CA LEU A 552 -15.12 -25.94 37.81
C LEU A 552 -15.50 -27.36 37.43
N ALA A 553 -15.28 -28.33 38.32
CA ALA A 553 -15.38 -29.75 38.07
C ALA A 553 -16.62 -30.41 38.69
N THR A 554 -17.31 -29.74 39.62
CA THR A 554 -18.52 -30.26 40.27
C THR A 554 -19.65 -29.23 40.40
N ALA A 555 -20.86 -29.69 40.69
CA ALA A 555 -22.03 -28.84 40.91
C ALA A 555 -21.86 -27.91 42.12
N GLU A 556 -21.21 -28.39 43.18
CA GLU A 556 -20.90 -27.59 44.36
C GLU A 556 -19.94 -26.45 44.04
N GLU A 557 -18.90 -26.72 43.24
CA GLU A 557 -17.94 -25.72 42.78
C GLU A 557 -18.63 -24.66 41.91
N VAL A 558 -19.52 -25.07 41.00
CA VAL A 558 -20.32 -24.18 40.14
C VAL A 558 -21.24 -23.28 40.95
N THR A 559 -21.91 -23.81 41.98
CA THR A 559 -22.78 -23.03 42.88
C THR A 559 -21.97 -22.01 43.68
N ALA A 560 -20.83 -22.45 44.24
CA ALA A 560 -19.97 -21.58 45.02
C ALA A 560 -19.34 -20.47 44.16
N SER A 561 -18.95 -20.79 42.93
CA SER A 561 -18.44 -19.84 41.93
C SER A 561 -19.49 -18.80 41.56
N PHE A 562 -20.74 -19.21 41.31
CA PHE A 562 -21.82 -18.28 40.95
C PHE A 562 -21.98 -17.19 42.02
N ASN A 563 -22.08 -17.62 43.28
CA ASN A 563 -22.25 -16.73 44.42
C ASN A 563 -21.04 -15.80 44.62
N ARG A 564 -19.81 -16.32 44.40
CA ARG A 564 -18.58 -15.50 44.48
C ARG A 564 -18.50 -14.45 43.38
N ILE A 565 -18.74 -14.83 42.13
CA ILE A 565 -18.68 -13.94 40.97
C ILE A 565 -19.70 -12.81 41.11
N VAL A 566 -20.98 -13.15 41.34
CA VAL A 566 -22.06 -12.15 41.48
C VAL A 566 -21.86 -11.28 42.71
N GLY A 567 -21.45 -11.86 43.84
CA GLY A 567 -21.17 -11.13 45.07
C GLY A 567 -20.03 -10.12 44.93
N LYS A 568 -18.88 -10.54 44.38
CA LYS A 568 -17.73 -9.65 44.15
C LYS A 568 -18.04 -8.55 43.13
N ALA A 569 -18.74 -8.89 42.05
CA ALA A 569 -19.13 -7.91 41.05
C ALA A 569 -20.05 -6.83 41.66
N ALA A 570 -21.02 -7.23 42.48
CA ALA A 570 -21.91 -6.29 43.17
C ALA A 570 -21.18 -5.41 44.20
N GLU A 571 -20.15 -5.95 44.85
CA GLU A 571 -19.31 -5.21 45.81
C GLU A 571 -18.39 -4.19 45.12
N LEU A 572 -17.69 -4.61 44.06
CA LEU A 572 -16.70 -3.79 43.36
C LEU A 572 -17.33 -2.80 42.36
N ARG A 573 -18.51 -3.11 41.82
CA ARG A 573 -19.26 -2.32 40.85
C ARG A 573 -20.75 -2.26 41.23
N PRO A 574 -21.12 -1.56 42.31
CA PRO A 574 -22.51 -1.45 42.77
C PRO A 574 -23.42 -0.69 41.79
N ASP A 575 -22.83 0.03 40.84
CA ASP A 575 -23.49 0.73 39.74
C ASP A 575 -23.82 -0.17 38.55
N ALA A 576 -23.23 -1.37 38.46
CA ALA A 576 -23.39 -2.27 37.32
C ALA A 576 -24.65 -3.13 37.44
N HIS A 577 -25.33 -3.33 36.30
CA HIS A 577 -26.44 -4.27 36.22
C HIS A 577 -25.90 -5.68 36.01
N ILE A 578 -26.10 -6.55 37.00
CA ILE A 578 -25.66 -7.96 36.93
C ILE A 578 -26.83 -8.83 36.51
N GLU A 579 -26.74 -9.41 35.32
CA GLU A 579 -27.77 -10.30 34.78
C GLU A 579 -27.58 -11.76 35.21
N GLY A 580 -26.39 -12.10 35.74
CA GLY A 580 -26.02 -13.45 36.18
C GLY A 580 -24.61 -13.82 35.70
N VAL A 581 -24.46 -15.06 35.24
CA VAL A 581 -23.20 -15.56 34.67
C VAL A 581 -23.45 -16.26 33.33
N THR A 582 -22.41 -16.38 32.51
CA THR A 582 -22.39 -17.35 31.41
C THR A 582 -21.67 -18.62 31.86
N VAL A 583 -22.24 -19.78 31.52
CA VAL A 583 -21.63 -21.10 31.70
C VAL A 583 -21.17 -21.62 30.35
N GLN A 584 -19.91 -22.05 30.26
CA GLN A 584 -19.31 -22.53 29.02
C GLN A 584 -18.49 -23.79 29.29
N LYS A 585 -18.39 -24.69 28.31
CA LYS A 585 -17.46 -25.81 28.39
C LYS A 585 -16.03 -25.27 28.46
N MET A 586 -15.24 -25.73 29.43
CA MET A 586 -13.84 -25.36 29.49
C MET A 586 -13.07 -26.11 28.40
N ILE A 587 -12.46 -25.38 27.48
CA ILE A 587 -11.62 -25.95 26.42
C ILE A 587 -10.17 -25.84 26.89
N THR A 588 -9.54 -26.98 27.14
CA THR A 588 -8.13 -27.05 27.55
C THR A 588 -7.31 -27.81 26.52
N SER A 589 -6.18 -27.25 26.09
CA SER A 589 -5.21 -27.96 25.26
C SER A 589 -3.80 -27.75 25.82
N PRO A 590 -3.12 -28.79 26.33
CA PRO A 590 -1.76 -28.69 26.86
C PRO A 590 -0.71 -28.23 25.82
N VAL A 591 -1.01 -28.45 24.54
CA VAL A 591 -0.18 -28.07 23.39
C VAL A 591 -0.73 -26.85 22.65
N GLY A 592 -1.86 -26.30 23.08
CA GLY A 592 -2.48 -25.12 22.50
C GLY A 592 -1.68 -23.84 22.76
N ARG A 593 -1.89 -22.86 21.90
CA ARG A 593 -1.31 -21.52 21.97
C ARG A 593 -2.43 -20.49 22.00
N GLU A 594 -2.34 -19.54 22.91
CA GLU A 594 -3.28 -18.43 22.98
C GLU A 594 -2.73 -17.28 22.14
N LEU A 595 -3.53 -16.84 21.17
CA LEU A 595 -3.31 -15.64 20.38
C LEU A 595 -4.36 -14.59 20.73
N ILE A 596 -4.05 -13.34 20.41
CA ILE A 596 -5.03 -12.26 20.37
C ILE A 596 -5.25 -11.91 18.90
N VAL A 597 -6.52 -11.77 18.52
CA VAL A 597 -6.89 -11.19 17.23
C VAL A 597 -7.87 -10.07 17.48
N GLY A 598 -7.54 -8.87 17.03
CA GLY A 598 -8.38 -7.71 17.21
C GLY A 598 -8.55 -6.92 15.92
N ALA A 599 -9.48 -5.99 15.92
CA ALA A 599 -9.60 -4.98 14.89
C ALA A 599 -10.00 -3.65 15.53
N ARG A 600 -9.48 -2.55 15.01
CA ARG A 600 -9.82 -1.21 15.49
C ARG A 600 -9.86 -0.25 14.33
N ARG A 601 -10.81 0.68 14.37
CA ARG A 601 -10.89 1.75 13.39
C ARG A 601 -9.82 2.81 13.67
N ASP A 602 -8.87 2.92 12.74
CA ASP A 602 -7.93 4.03 12.61
C ASP A 602 -8.60 5.21 11.90
N ALA A 603 -8.20 6.43 12.27
CA ALA A 603 -8.82 7.65 11.74
C ALA A 603 -8.46 7.93 10.27
N VAL A 604 -7.35 7.38 9.77
CA VAL A 604 -6.87 7.58 8.40
C VAL A 604 -7.18 6.36 7.52
N PHE A 605 -6.80 5.17 7.98
CA PHE A 605 -6.85 3.95 7.17
C PHE A 605 -8.12 3.11 7.36
N GLY A 606 -9.05 3.54 8.22
CA GLY A 606 -10.26 2.79 8.53
C GLY A 606 -9.96 1.57 9.40
N MET A 607 -10.62 0.44 9.16
CA MET A 607 -10.40 -0.76 9.97
C MET A 607 -8.99 -1.32 9.81
N VAL A 608 -8.32 -1.62 10.93
CA VAL A 608 -7.00 -2.25 10.99
C VAL A 608 -7.10 -3.51 11.84
N LEU A 609 -6.58 -4.63 11.35
CA LEU A 609 -6.50 -5.90 12.06
C LEU A 609 -5.20 -6.00 12.84
N LEU A 610 -5.27 -6.67 14.00
CA LEU A 610 -4.14 -7.02 14.84
C LEU A 610 -4.14 -8.54 15.05
N VAL A 611 -2.97 -9.15 14.94
CA VAL A 611 -2.71 -10.50 15.43
C VAL A 611 -1.47 -10.48 16.32
N GLY A 612 -1.48 -11.23 17.42
CA GLY A 612 -0.34 -11.28 18.33
C GLY A 612 -0.42 -12.41 19.35
N ALA A 613 0.58 -12.49 20.22
CA ALA A 613 0.56 -13.39 21.36
C ALA A 613 -0.58 -12.99 22.33
N GLY A 614 -1.44 -13.94 22.68
CA GLY A 614 -2.64 -13.71 23.49
C GLY A 614 -2.50 -14.07 24.96
N GLY A 615 -3.61 -13.98 25.69
CA GLY A 615 -3.67 -14.21 27.12
C GLY A 615 -3.31 -12.96 27.94
N THR A 616 -3.12 -13.14 29.25
CA THR A 616 -2.90 -12.03 30.19
C THR A 616 -1.56 -11.32 30.03
N SER A 617 -0.61 -11.91 29.30
CA SER A 617 0.72 -11.35 29.05
C SER A 617 0.85 -10.65 27.69
N ALA A 618 -0.22 -10.59 26.89
CA ALA A 618 -0.23 -10.03 25.54
C ALA A 618 0.34 -8.60 25.47
N GLU A 619 -0.01 -7.74 26.43
CA GLU A 619 0.42 -6.33 26.46
C GLU A 619 1.91 -6.16 26.79
N LEU A 620 2.52 -7.12 27.49
CA LEU A 620 3.87 -7.00 28.03
C LEU A 620 4.95 -7.19 26.94
N PHE A 621 4.75 -8.12 26.02
CA PHE A 621 5.77 -8.51 25.04
C PHE A 621 5.75 -7.70 23.74
N LYS A 622 4.68 -6.92 23.51
CA LYS A 622 4.44 -6.16 22.26
C LYS A 622 4.65 -7.01 21.00
N ASP A 623 4.34 -8.30 21.08
CA ASP A 623 4.47 -9.26 19.99
C ASP A 623 3.19 -9.26 19.16
N ARG A 624 3.14 -8.35 18.18
CA ARG A 624 1.96 -8.09 17.36
C ARG A 624 2.35 -7.70 15.94
N ALA A 625 1.50 -8.08 15.00
CA ALA A 625 1.50 -7.61 13.63
C ALA A 625 0.17 -6.90 13.34
N LEU A 626 0.24 -5.85 12.53
CA LEU A 626 -0.94 -5.11 12.05
C LEU A 626 -1.08 -5.30 10.55
N GLU A 627 -2.33 -5.40 10.08
CA GLU A 627 -2.64 -5.45 8.65
C GLU A 627 -3.95 -4.76 8.30
N LEU A 628 -4.11 -4.41 7.03
CA LEU A 628 -5.34 -3.82 6.49
C LEU A 628 -6.26 -4.91 5.90
N PRO A 629 -7.55 -4.96 6.28
CA PRO A 629 -8.52 -5.84 5.64
C PRO A 629 -8.81 -5.38 4.19
N PRO A 630 -9.21 -6.30 3.31
CA PRO A 630 -9.33 -7.74 3.54
C PRO A 630 -7.96 -8.45 3.48
N LEU A 631 -7.86 -9.56 4.21
CA LEU A 631 -6.71 -10.45 4.18
C LEU A 631 -6.89 -11.54 3.12
N ASN A 632 -5.79 -11.95 2.52
CA ASN A 632 -5.67 -13.21 1.78
C ASN A 632 -4.73 -14.17 2.54
N GLU A 633 -4.53 -15.37 2.01
CA GLU A 633 -3.66 -16.39 2.63
C GLU A 633 -2.26 -15.84 2.93
N ARG A 634 -1.65 -15.18 1.95
CA ARG A 634 -0.26 -14.75 2.05
C ARG A 634 -0.07 -13.63 3.08
N LEU A 635 -0.99 -12.66 3.14
CA LEU A 635 -0.97 -11.58 4.12
C LEU A 635 -1.18 -12.10 5.54
N ALA A 636 -2.15 -13.01 5.73
CA ALA A 636 -2.41 -13.63 7.03
C ALA A 636 -1.20 -14.46 7.51
N ARG A 637 -0.63 -15.30 6.63
CA ARG A 637 0.59 -16.06 6.90
C ARG A 637 1.76 -15.16 7.27
N ARG A 638 2.02 -14.11 6.50
CA ARG A 638 3.13 -13.17 6.75
C ARG A 638 2.97 -12.45 8.08
N SER A 639 1.75 -12.07 8.45
CA SER A 639 1.44 -11.46 9.74
C SER A 639 1.80 -12.38 10.90
N LEU A 640 1.57 -13.70 10.75
CA LEU A 640 1.97 -14.70 11.73
C LEU A 640 3.48 -14.93 11.74
N GLU A 641 4.13 -14.99 10.57
CA GLU A 641 5.58 -15.15 10.41
C GLU A 641 6.37 -13.97 11.02
N ALA A 642 5.78 -12.78 11.07
CA ALA A 642 6.36 -11.58 11.68
C ALA A 642 6.33 -11.59 13.22
N LEU A 643 5.57 -12.50 13.84
CA LEU A 643 5.49 -12.61 15.30
C LEU A 643 6.79 -13.23 15.85
N LYS A 644 7.27 -12.69 16.97
CA LYS A 644 8.34 -13.31 17.77
C LYS A 644 7.92 -14.70 18.26
N SER A 645 6.62 -14.92 18.47
CA SER A 645 6.04 -16.21 18.82
C SER A 645 5.92 -17.18 17.66
N TRP A 646 6.26 -16.82 16.41
CA TRP A 646 6.18 -17.71 15.25
C TRP A 646 6.81 -19.10 15.47
N PRO A 647 8.01 -19.25 16.08
CA PRO A 647 8.59 -20.55 16.37
C PRO A 647 7.72 -21.42 17.29
N LEU A 648 6.90 -20.81 18.15
CA LEU A 648 5.97 -21.53 19.04
C LEU A 648 4.75 -22.07 18.30
N LEU A 649 4.40 -21.48 17.15
CA LEU A 649 3.32 -21.90 16.27
C LEU A 649 3.78 -23.01 15.31
N THR A 650 5.03 -22.97 14.85
CA THR A 650 5.62 -23.97 13.94
C THR A 650 6.23 -25.19 14.63
N GLY A 651 6.16 -25.25 15.96
CA GLY A 651 6.73 -26.33 16.78
C GLY A 651 8.10 -25.98 17.36
N TYR A 652 8.23 -26.14 18.67
CA TYR A 652 9.44 -25.79 19.42
C TYR A 652 9.70 -26.79 20.55
N ARG A 653 10.95 -27.25 20.70
CA ARG A 653 11.40 -28.19 21.75
C ARG A 653 10.49 -29.42 21.92
N GLY A 654 10.19 -30.10 20.81
CA GLY A 654 9.40 -31.34 20.81
C GLY A 654 7.89 -31.16 20.92
N ARG A 655 7.37 -29.92 21.01
CA ARG A 655 5.94 -29.65 20.86
C ARG A 655 5.54 -29.62 19.38
N PRO A 656 4.38 -30.21 19.00
CA PRO A 656 3.91 -30.19 17.62
C PRO A 656 3.56 -28.75 17.17
N PRO A 657 3.58 -28.49 15.85
CA PRO A 657 3.02 -27.26 15.29
C PRO A 657 1.51 -27.19 15.54
N VAL A 658 0.98 -25.96 15.55
CA VAL A 658 -0.47 -25.72 15.56
C VAL A 658 -1.06 -25.81 14.15
N ASN A 659 -2.39 -25.84 14.02
CA ASN A 659 -3.07 -25.81 12.73
C ASN A 659 -3.00 -24.41 12.08
N ILE A 660 -1.88 -24.12 11.40
CA ILE A 660 -1.63 -22.83 10.75
C ILE A 660 -2.65 -22.53 9.66
N ASP A 661 -3.02 -23.54 8.85
CA ASP A 661 -3.95 -23.34 7.74
C ASP A 661 -5.35 -22.98 8.25
N ARG A 662 -5.82 -23.63 9.32
CA ARG A 662 -7.08 -23.27 9.99
C ARG A 662 -7.01 -21.87 10.60
N LEU A 663 -5.87 -21.49 11.20
CA LEU A 663 -5.68 -20.16 11.76
C LEU A 663 -5.76 -19.07 10.68
N ILE A 664 -5.11 -19.30 9.54
CA ILE A 664 -5.18 -18.41 8.37
C ILE A 664 -6.62 -18.26 7.89
N GLU A 665 -7.37 -19.35 7.80
CA GLU A 665 -8.80 -19.30 7.43
C GLU A 665 -9.61 -18.44 8.40
N VAL A 666 -9.41 -18.58 9.71
CA VAL A 666 -10.07 -17.75 10.74
C VAL A 666 -9.71 -16.28 10.57
N LEU A 667 -8.43 -15.95 10.33
CA LEU A 667 -8.00 -14.56 10.11
C LEU A 667 -8.65 -13.94 8.86
N ILE A 668 -8.76 -14.70 7.77
CA ILE A 668 -9.43 -14.22 6.55
C ILE A 668 -10.92 -13.99 6.83
N ARG A 669 -11.61 -14.92 7.50
CA ARG A 669 -13.02 -14.76 7.88
C ARG A 669 -13.26 -13.55 8.77
N LEU A 670 -12.38 -13.33 9.76
CA LEU A 670 -12.40 -12.13 10.60
C LEU A 670 -12.22 -10.85 9.78
N SER A 671 -11.35 -10.87 8.78
CA SER A 671 -11.14 -9.71 7.90
C SER A 671 -12.38 -9.35 7.08
N TYR A 672 -13.15 -10.36 6.62
CA TYR A 672 -14.43 -10.14 5.95
C TYR A 672 -15.52 -9.67 6.92
N LEU A 673 -15.55 -10.20 8.14
CA LEU A 673 -16.48 -9.76 9.19
C LEU A 673 -16.31 -8.27 9.45
N VAL A 674 -15.09 -7.80 9.74
CA VAL A 674 -14.89 -6.38 10.03
C VAL A 674 -15.07 -5.47 8.80
N ALA A 675 -14.90 -6.02 7.59
CA ALA A 675 -15.14 -5.29 6.35
C ALA A 675 -16.64 -5.13 6.04
N ASP A 676 -17.46 -6.11 6.39
CA ASP A 676 -18.90 -6.07 6.14
C ASP A 676 -19.63 -5.17 7.15
N TYR A 677 -19.09 -4.98 8.36
CA TYR A 677 -19.73 -4.23 9.45
C TYR A 677 -18.97 -2.94 9.81
N PRO A 678 -19.18 -1.82 9.08
CA PRO A 678 -18.59 -0.50 9.41
C PRO A 678 -18.95 0.02 10.80
N GLU A 679 -20.03 -0.51 11.39
CA GLU A 679 -20.51 -0.19 12.72
C GLU A 679 -19.52 -0.65 13.80
N ILE A 680 -18.65 -1.61 13.51
CA ILE A 680 -17.64 -2.08 14.44
C ILE A 680 -16.55 -1.03 14.57
N LYS A 681 -16.45 -0.41 15.74
CA LYS A 681 -15.37 0.50 16.10
C LYS A 681 -14.14 -0.25 16.60
N GLU A 682 -14.37 -1.27 17.41
CA GLU A 682 -13.34 -2.14 17.99
C GLU A 682 -13.85 -3.57 18.13
N PHE A 683 -12.96 -4.52 17.90
CA PHE A 683 -13.20 -5.95 17.97
C PHE A 683 -11.99 -6.60 18.64
N ASP A 684 -12.22 -7.53 19.56
CA ASP A 684 -11.15 -8.24 20.26
C ASP A 684 -11.57 -9.69 20.53
N VAL A 685 -10.73 -10.64 20.13
CA VAL A 685 -10.78 -12.06 20.51
C VAL A 685 -9.52 -12.36 21.30
N ASN A 686 -9.66 -12.39 22.62
CA ASN A 686 -8.59 -12.72 23.53
C ASN A 686 -9.09 -13.58 24.71
N PRO A 687 -8.70 -14.86 24.81
CA PRO A 687 -7.79 -15.57 23.91
C PRO A 687 -8.50 -16.24 22.72
N LEU A 688 -7.81 -16.24 21.56
CA LEU A 688 -8.00 -17.18 20.47
C LEU A 688 -7.10 -18.40 20.70
N LEU A 689 -7.70 -19.54 21.07
CA LEU A 689 -6.96 -20.77 21.30
C LEU A 689 -6.69 -21.50 19.99
N VAL A 690 -5.41 -21.71 19.67
CA VAL A 690 -4.96 -22.42 18.48
C VAL A 690 -4.34 -23.75 18.91
N THR A 691 -4.84 -24.85 18.37
CA THR A 691 -4.38 -26.21 18.66
C THR A 691 -3.89 -26.89 17.38
N PRO A 692 -3.26 -28.08 17.46
CA PRO A 692 -2.91 -28.85 16.26
C PRO A 692 -4.11 -29.24 15.39
N ASP A 693 -5.32 -29.26 15.95
CA ASP A 693 -6.52 -29.71 15.27
C ASP A 693 -7.46 -28.56 14.87
N ASP A 694 -7.63 -27.55 15.74
CA ASP A 694 -8.63 -26.48 15.55
C ASP A 694 -8.22 -25.11 16.13
N VAL A 695 -8.98 -24.07 15.78
CA VAL A 695 -8.85 -22.68 16.23
C VAL A 695 -10.18 -22.21 16.82
N ILE A 696 -10.19 -21.81 18.10
CA ILE A 696 -11.43 -21.52 18.84
C ILE A 696 -11.30 -20.21 19.62
N ALA A 697 -12.26 -19.30 19.42
CA ALA A 697 -12.39 -18.08 20.21
C ALA A 697 -12.98 -18.37 21.60
N LEU A 698 -12.17 -18.18 22.65
CA LEU A 698 -12.57 -18.44 24.03
C LEU A 698 -13.27 -17.21 24.65
N ASP A 699 -12.94 -16.02 24.19
CA ASP A 699 -13.62 -14.78 24.52
C ASP A 699 -13.74 -13.89 23.28
N ALA A 700 -14.73 -12.99 23.29
CA ALA A 700 -14.92 -12.02 22.23
C ALA A 700 -15.58 -10.75 22.79
N ARG A 701 -15.13 -9.60 22.31
CA ARG A 701 -15.68 -8.29 22.65
C ARG A 701 -15.82 -7.46 21.38
N VAL A 702 -16.95 -6.78 21.26
CA VAL A 702 -17.23 -5.85 20.16
C VAL A 702 -17.73 -4.53 20.72
N ILE A 703 -17.14 -3.43 20.24
CA ILE A 703 -17.58 -2.06 20.50
C ILE A 703 -18.07 -1.48 19.19
N LEU A 704 -19.24 -0.86 19.23
CA LEU A 704 -19.94 -0.29 18.10
C LEU A 704 -19.77 1.23 18.04
N ASP A 705 -20.05 1.78 16.87
CA ASP A 705 -20.24 3.19 16.62
C ASP A 705 -21.68 3.44 16.12
N HIS A 706 -22.53 3.99 16.99
CA HIS A 706 -23.93 4.25 16.67
C HIS A 706 -24.12 5.27 15.55
N ASP A 707 -23.19 6.19 15.35
CA ASP A 707 -23.29 7.15 14.25
C ASP A 707 -23.27 6.44 12.88
N MET A 708 -22.53 5.33 12.76
CA MET A 708 -22.48 4.50 11.56
C MET A 708 -23.73 3.64 11.38
N ILE A 709 -24.43 3.29 12.47
CA ILE A 709 -25.72 2.60 12.41
C ILE A 709 -26.79 3.54 11.86
N VAL A 710 -26.79 4.80 12.31
CA VAL A 710 -27.75 5.82 11.89
C VAL A 710 -27.45 6.34 10.49
N ASN A 711 -26.16 6.53 10.17
CA ASN A 711 -25.70 7.05 8.89
C ASN A 711 -24.75 6.04 8.22
N PRO A 712 -25.27 4.94 7.67
CA PRO A 712 -24.43 3.91 7.09
C PRO A 712 -23.62 4.47 5.93
N PRO A 713 -22.29 4.28 5.93
CA PRO A 713 -21.45 4.75 4.85
C PRO A 713 -21.77 3.96 3.57
N LYS A 714 -21.38 4.51 2.41
CA LYS A 714 -21.40 3.73 1.16
C LYS A 714 -20.63 2.42 1.38
N ARG A 715 -21.12 1.32 0.82
CA ARG A 715 -20.54 -0.03 1.03
C ARG A 715 -19.02 -0.02 0.84
N PHE A 716 -18.29 -0.49 1.85
CA PHE A 716 -16.83 -0.53 1.92
C PHE A 716 -16.08 0.82 1.81
N SER A 717 -16.76 1.98 1.84
CA SER A 717 -16.08 3.29 1.82
C SER A 717 -15.30 3.60 3.09
N HIS A 718 -15.57 2.87 4.18
CA HIS A 718 -14.85 2.94 5.45
C HIS A 718 -13.51 2.18 5.45
N LEU A 719 -13.13 1.53 4.35
CA LEU A 719 -11.90 0.76 4.21
C LEU A 719 -10.93 1.45 3.26
N ALA A 720 -9.64 1.40 3.58
CA ALA A 720 -8.58 1.89 2.70
C ALA A 720 -8.32 0.97 1.49
N ILE A 721 -8.85 -0.27 1.49
CA ILE A 721 -8.75 -1.20 0.36
C ILE A 721 -10.12 -1.78 0.08
N ARG A 722 -10.56 -1.72 -1.18
CA ARG A 722 -11.82 -2.34 -1.60
C ARG A 722 -11.74 -3.87 -1.51
N PRO A 723 -12.68 -4.52 -0.82
CA PRO A 723 -12.81 -5.97 -0.84
C PRO A 723 -13.21 -6.54 -2.20
N TYR A 724 -13.11 -7.86 -2.34
CA TYR A 724 -13.57 -8.57 -3.52
C TYR A 724 -15.08 -8.29 -3.76
N PRO A 725 -15.48 -7.76 -4.93
CA PRO A 725 -16.84 -7.28 -5.15
C PRO A 725 -17.77 -8.42 -5.55
N GLU A 726 -18.18 -9.22 -4.55
CA GLU A 726 -19.05 -10.39 -4.75
C GLU A 726 -20.39 -10.07 -5.41
N GLU A 727 -20.86 -8.82 -5.30
CA GLU A 727 -22.07 -8.35 -5.99
C GLU A 727 -22.04 -8.55 -7.51
N PHE A 728 -20.85 -8.67 -8.11
CA PHE A 728 -20.70 -8.95 -9.54
C PHE A 728 -20.62 -10.45 -9.88
N THR A 729 -21.03 -11.32 -8.95
CA THR A 729 -21.05 -12.77 -9.16
C THR A 729 -22.44 -13.23 -9.60
N ARG A 730 -22.53 -13.88 -10.77
CA ARG A 730 -23.80 -14.32 -11.36
C ARG A 730 -23.63 -15.61 -12.16
N ARG A 731 -24.57 -16.56 -11.98
CA ARG A 731 -24.67 -17.75 -12.86
C ARG A 731 -25.45 -17.41 -14.13
N VAL A 732 -24.95 -17.88 -15.26
CA VAL A 732 -25.55 -17.70 -16.59
C VAL A 732 -25.51 -19.01 -17.38
N GLU A 733 -26.42 -19.15 -18.33
CA GLU A 733 -26.50 -20.31 -19.20
C GLU A 733 -26.03 -19.95 -20.62
N MET A 734 -25.15 -20.78 -21.20
CA MET A 734 -24.70 -20.65 -22.59
C MET A 734 -25.74 -21.21 -23.57
N LYS A 735 -25.61 -20.93 -24.87
CA LYS A 735 -26.55 -21.41 -25.89
C LYS A 735 -26.69 -22.94 -25.97
N ASP A 736 -25.69 -23.67 -25.52
CA ASP A 736 -25.65 -25.14 -25.47
C ASP A 736 -26.14 -25.71 -24.14
N GLY A 737 -26.70 -24.89 -23.25
CA GLY A 737 -27.22 -25.29 -21.94
C GLY A 737 -26.17 -25.42 -20.84
N ARG A 738 -24.88 -25.24 -21.13
CA ARG A 738 -23.83 -25.28 -20.10
C ARG A 738 -23.93 -24.07 -19.17
N GLN A 739 -23.75 -24.33 -17.87
CA GLN A 739 -23.77 -23.30 -16.82
C GLN A 739 -22.38 -22.71 -16.64
N VAL A 740 -22.31 -21.39 -16.55
CA VAL A 740 -21.08 -20.62 -16.33
C VAL A 740 -21.31 -19.65 -15.18
N LEU A 741 -20.31 -19.54 -14.30
CA LEU A 741 -20.26 -18.54 -13.25
C LEU A 741 -19.47 -17.33 -13.76
N LEU A 742 -20.14 -16.19 -13.93
CA LEU A 742 -19.50 -14.90 -14.11
C LEU A 742 -19.14 -14.37 -12.73
N ARG A 743 -17.90 -13.94 -12.53
CA ARG A 743 -17.46 -13.29 -11.29
C ARG A 743 -16.24 -12.41 -11.55
N PRO A 744 -15.93 -11.43 -10.69
CA PRO A 744 -14.66 -10.71 -10.78
C PRO A 744 -13.47 -11.67 -10.76
N ILE A 745 -12.43 -11.38 -11.54
CA ILE A 745 -11.16 -12.08 -11.46
C ILE A 745 -10.50 -11.79 -10.12
N LYS A 746 -9.76 -12.76 -9.57
CA LYS A 746 -8.96 -12.62 -8.36
C LYS A 746 -7.53 -13.10 -8.60
N PRO A 747 -6.54 -12.68 -7.79
CA PRO A 747 -5.15 -13.11 -7.94
C PRO A 747 -4.97 -14.63 -8.07
N GLU A 748 -5.75 -15.41 -7.31
CA GLU A 748 -5.71 -16.88 -7.28
C GLU A 748 -6.10 -17.53 -8.62
N ASP A 749 -6.69 -16.78 -9.56
CA ASP A 749 -7.11 -17.29 -10.88
C ASP A 749 -5.96 -17.42 -11.88
N GLU A 750 -4.76 -16.95 -11.54
CA GLU A 750 -3.61 -16.96 -12.44
C GLU A 750 -3.35 -18.34 -13.11
N PRO A 751 -3.37 -19.49 -12.41
CA PRO A 751 -3.20 -20.79 -13.06
C PRO A 751 -4.28 -21.08 -14.10
N MET A 752 -5.55 -20.83 -13.77
CA MET A 752 -6.67 -21.02 -14.69
C MET A 752 -6.62 -20.04 -15.87
N TRP A 753 -6.07 -18.84 -15.67
CA TRP A 753 -5.84 -17.85 -16.72
C TRP A 753 -4.75 -18.30 -17.69
N HIS A 754 -3.65 -18.89 -17.20
CA HIS A 754 -2.63 -19.51 -18.04
C HIS A 754 -3.21 -20.64 -18.90
N ASP A 755 -4.02 -21.52 -18.29
CA ASP A 755 -4.66 -22.64 -19.00
C ASP A 755 -5.64 -22.14 -20.06
N MET A 756 -6.43 -21.10 -19.75
CA MET A 756 -7.33 -20.46 -20.72
C MET A 756 -6.54 -19.90 -21.90
N LEU A 757 -5.46 -19.14 -21.67
CA LEU A 757 -4.62 -18.63 -22.75
C LEU A 757 -3.98 -19.74 -23.59
N ALA A 758 -3.54 -20.83 -22.97
CA ALA A 758 -2.98 -21.97 -23.67
C ALA A 758 -4.01 -22.67 -24.59
N SER A 759 -5.30 -22.55 -24.28
CA SER A 759 -6.40 -23.05 -25.12
C SER A 759 -6.80 -22.13 -26.29
N CYS A 760 -6.24 -20.92 -26.37
CA CYS A 760 -6.50 -19.96 -27.44
C CYS A 760 -5.52 -20.13 -28.61
N SER A 761 -6.02 -20.00 -29.84
CA SER A 761 -5.15 -19.89 -31.03
C SER A 761 -4.35 -18.58 -31.03
N LYS A 762 -3.24 -18.58 -31.78
CA LYS A 762 -2.45 -17.37 -32.06
C LYS A 762 -3.30 -16.22 -32.61
N GLU A 763 -4.30 -16.56 -33.42
CA GLU A 763 -5.22 -15.59 -34.02
C GLU A 763 -6.09 -14.93 -32.95
N SER A 764 -6.73 -15.70 -32.05
CA SER A 764 -7.49 -15.16 -30.92
C SER A 764 -6.64 -14.28 -29.99
N ILE A 765 -5.40 -14.70 -29.71
CA ILE A 765 -4.45 -13.91 -28.90
C ILE A 765 -4.10 -12.60 -29.61
N TRP A 766 -3.77 -12.65 -30.91
CA TRP A 766 -3.48 -11.47 -31.70
C TRP A 766 -4.67 -10.50 -31.75
N PHE A 767 -5.89 -11.00 -31.94
CA PHE A 767 -7.09 -10.17 -31.96
C PHE A 767 -7.37 -9.47 -30.63
N ARG A 768 -6.99 -10.08 -29.49
CA ARG A 768 -7.19 -9.48 -28.16
C ARG A 768 -6.05 -8.57 -27.72
N PHE A 769 -4.81 -8.98 -27.93
CA PHE A 769 -3.64 -8.33 -27.33
C PHE A 769 -2.78 -7.59 -28.35
N ARG A 770 -3.04 -7.79 -29.65
CA ARG A 770 -2.24 -7.21 -30.76
C ARG A 770 -0.75 -7.54 -30.68
N TYR A 771 -0.43 -8.57 -29.90
CA TYR A 771 0.91 -9.05 -29.63
C TYR A 771 0.85 -10.56 -29.47
N LEU A 772 1.79 -11.28 -30.09
CA LEU A 772 1.91 -12.73 -29.94
C LEU A 772 2.91 -13.04 -28.83
N PHE A 773 2.42 -13.60 -27.73
CA PHE A 773 3.28 -14.03 -26.64
C PHE A 773 4.11 -15.26 -27.05
N LYS A 774 5.41 -15.29 -26.70
CA LYS A 774 6.24 -16.50 -26.83
C LYS A 774 5.83 -17.56 -25.78
N LYS A 775 5.45 -17.13 -24.59
CA LYS A 775 4.93 -17.93 -23.46
C LYS A 775 4.16 -17.00 -22.52
N SER A 776 3.13 -17.49 -21.84
CA SER A 776 2.52 -16.78 -20.71
C SER A 776 3.42 -16.88 -19.47
N THR A 777 3.76 -15.74 -18.87
CA THR A 777 4.64 -15.63 -17.69
C THR A 777 3.86 -15.09 -16.49
N HIS A 778 4.37 -15.32 -15.28
CA HIS A 778 3.82 -14.76 -14.04
C HIS A 778 3.66 -13.24 -14.10
N ASP A 779 4.72 -12.51 -14.49
CA ASP A 779 4.70 -11.05 -14.68
C ASP A 779 3.60 -10.56 -15.65
N MET A 780 3.19 -11.42 -16.60
CA MET A 780 2.10 -11.10 -17.50
C MET A 780 0.75 -11.36 -16.83
N ALA A 781 0.57 -12.54 -16.23
CA ALA A 781 -0.68 -12.91 -15.58
C ALA A 781 -1.05 -11.97 -14.43
N THR A 782 -0.06 -11.49 -13.66
CA THR A 782 -0.27 -10.52 -12.59
C THR A 782 -0.95 -9.23 -13.08
N ARG A 783 -0.60 -8.74 -14.29
CA ARG A 783 -1.24 -7.57 -14.91
C ARG A 783 -2.71 -7.77 -15.30
N PHE A 784 -3.18 -9.01 -15.34
CA PHE A 784 -4.56 -9.36 -15.70
C PHE A 784 -5.38 -9.90 -14.52
N CYS A 785 -4.76 -10.60 -13.56
CA CYS A 785 -5.47 -11.22 -12.44
C CYS A 785 -5.41 -10.38 -11.16
N PHE A 786 -4.37 -9.56 -10.97
CA PHE A 786 -4.17 -8.77 -9.75
C PHE A 786 -4.71 -7.37 -9.98
N ILE A 787 -5.99 -7.26 -10.28
CA ILE A 787 -6.60 -5.96 -10.58
C ILE A 787 -6.91 -5.18 -9.29
N ASP A 788 -7.02 -3.87 -9.40
CA ASP A 788 -7.56 -3.01 -8.34
C ASP A 788 -9.04 -2.72 -8.66
N TYR A 789 -9.94 -3.25 -7.83
CA TYR A 789 -11.39 -3.14 -8.04
C TYR A 789 -11.95 -1.72 -7.92
N ASP A 790 -11.15 -0.74 -7.48
CA ASP A 790 -11.51 0.68 -7.54
C ASP A 790 -11.19 1.33 -8.89
N ARG A 791 -10.25 0.76 -9.63
CA ARG A 791 -9.73 1.35 -10.87
C ARG A 791 -10.15 0.61 -12.11
N GLU A 792 -10.45 -0.68 -11.99
CA GLU A 792 -10.83 -1.52 -13.10
C GLU A 792 -11.59 -2.75 -12.62
N ILE A 793 -12.30 -3.40 -13.54
CA ILE A 793 -12.97 -4.68 -13.26
C ILE A 793 -12.74 -5.63 -14.43
N ALA A 794 -12.38 -6.87 -14.10
CA ALA A 794 -12.36 -7.95 -15.08
C ALA A 794 -13.30 -9.05 -14.61
N ILE A 795 -14.24 -9.45 -15.47
CA ILE A 795 -15.19 -10.51 -15.20
C ILE A 795 -14.71 -11.79 -15.86
N ALA A 796 -14.35 -12.76 -15.04
CA ALA A 796 -13.96 -14.09 -15.43
C ALA A 796 -15.21 -14.97 -15.58
N ALA A 797 -15.29 -15.69 -16.69
CA ALA A 797 -16.27 -16.73 -16.94
C ALA A 797 -15.67 -18.08 -16.53
N GLU A 798 -16.17 -18.64 -15.44
CA GLU A 798 -15.72 -19.90 -14.86
C GLU A 798 -16.72 -21.03 -15.14
N MET A 799 -16.19 -22.21 -15.47
CA MET A 799 -16.97 -23.42 -15.65
C MET A 799 -16.32 -24.58 -14.90
N GLU A 800 -17.12 -25.50 -14.38
CA GLU A 800 -16.65 -26.76 -13.81
C GLU A 800 -16.82 -27.89 -14.84
N GLU A 801 -15.74 -28.60 -15.15
CA GLU A 801 -15.71 -29.72 -16.08
C GLU A 801 -14.85 -30.85 -15.51
N ASN A 802 -15.42 -32.06 -15.39
CA ASN A 802 -14.75 -33.22 -14.80
C ASN A 802 -14.21 -32.97 -13.37
N GLY A 803 -14.92 -32.16 -12.56
CA GLY A 803 -14.49 -31.79 -11.20
C GLY A 803 -13.32 -30.80 -11.15
N GLN A 804 -12.94 -30.20 -12.29
CA GLN A 804 -11.92 -29.15 -12.36
C GLN A 804 -12.56 -27.84 -12.80
N ARG A 805 -12.23 -26.77 -12.09
CA ARG A 805 -12.62 -25.40 -12.43
C ARG A 805 -11.70 -24.88 -13.53
N LYS A 806 -12.27 -24.20 -14.53
CA LYS A 806 -11.53 -23.61 -15.66
C LYS A 806 -12.10 -22.24 -16.02
N LEU A 807 -11.23 -21.33 -16.46
CA LEU A 807 -11.68 -20.11 -17.12
C LEU A 807 -11.94 -20.40 -18.60
N VAL A 808 -13.12 -20.00 -19.07
CA VAL A 808 -13.56 -20.18 -20.46
C VAL A 808 -13.68 -18.85 -21.22
N GLY A 809 -13.58 -17.74 -20.49
CA GLY A 809 -13.49 -16.39 -21.06
C GLY A 809 -13.25 -15.34 -19.98
N VAL A 810 -12.87 -14.14 -20.40
CA VAL A 810 -12.70 -12.98 -19.53
C VAL A 810 -13.06 -11.71 -20.30
N SER A 811 -13.81 -10.81 -19.67
CA SER A 811 -13.96 -9.42 -20.11
C SER A 811 -13.29 -8.47 -19.12
N ARG A 812 -12.82 -7.31 -19.59
CA ARG A 812 -12.17 -6.28 -18.78
C ARG A 812 -12.72 -4.92 -19.15
N LEU A 813 -12.93 -4.10 -18.12
CA LEU A 813 -13.28 -2.69 -18.19
C LEU A 813 -12.24 -1.90 -17.40
N VAL A 814 -11.62 -0.92 -18.06
CA VAL A 814 -10.67 -0.01 -17.44
C VAL A 814 -11.18 1.42 -17.62
N PRO A 815 -11.90 1.95 -16.62
CA PRO A 815 -12.25 3.37 -16.59
C PRO A 815 -11.01 4.27 -16.69
N ASP A 816 -11.20 5.43 -17.30
CA ASP A 816 -10.28 6.55 -17.10
C ASP A 816 -10.38 7.07 -15.65
N ALA A 817 -9.45 7.94 -15.27
CA ALA A 817 -9.36 8.42 -13.90
C ALA A 817 -10.65 9.10 -13.40
N ASP A 818 -11.46 9.67 -14.31
CA ASP A 818 -12.69 10.36 -13.97
C ASP A 818 -13.94 9.46 -14.03
N CYS A 819 -13.77 8.17 -14.36
CA CYS A 819 -14.87 7.22 -14.60
C CYS A 819 -15.91 7.78 -15.59
N ILE A 820 -15.45 8.47 -16.63
CA ILE A 820 -16.30 9.00 -17.71
C ILE A 820 -16.21 8.08 -18.92
N ASN A 821 -14.98 7.70 -19.29
CA ASN A 821 -14.71 6.79 -20.37
C ASN A 821 -14.22 5.46 -19.81
N ALA A 822 -14.50 4.34 -20.49
CA ALA A 822 -13.91 3.06 -20.14
C ALA A 822 -13.44 2.30 -21.38
N ASP A 823 -12.22 1.77 -21.30
CA ASP A 823 -11.71 0.82 -22.28
C ASP A 823 -12.27 -0.57 -21.99
N TYR A 824 -12.79 -1.21 -23.05
CA TYR A 824 -13.38 -2.53 -22.99
C TYR A 824 -12.60 -3.54 -23.84
N GLY A 825 -12.37 -4.74 -23.28
CA GLY A 825 -11.84 -5.86 -24.03
C GLY A 825 -12.35 -7.20 -23.54
N VAL A 826 -12.57 -8.15 -24.45
CA VAL A 826 -13.07 -9.49 -24.13
C VAL A 826 -12.29 -10.57 -24.88
N LEU A 827 -12.07 -11.69 -24.21
CA LEU A 827 -11.47 -12.89 -24.76
C LEU A 827 -12.33 -14.09 -24.37
N VAL A 828 -12.66 -14.94 -25.33
CA VAL A 828 -13.33 -16.23 -25.10
C VAL A 828 -12.42 -17.32 -25.65
N ALA A 829 -12.12 -18.33 -24.84
CA ALA A 829 -11.29 -19.44 -25.26
C ALA A 829 -11.92 -20.17 -26.45
N ASP A 830 -11.08 -20.58 -27.41
CA ASP A 830 -11.51 -21.08 -28.72
C ASP A 830 -12.58 -22.20 -28.65
N PRO A 831 -12.49 -23.21 -27.74
CA PRO A 831 -13.50 -24.27 -27.63
C PRO A 831 -14.91 -23.79 -27.23
N TYR A 832 -15.02 -22.57 -26.70
CA TYR A 832 -16.25 -21.99 -26.16
C TYR A 832 -16.77 -20.83 -27.01
N GLN A 833 -16.10 -20.51 -28.12
CA GLN A 833 -16.56 -19.52 -29.08
C GLN A 833 -17.82 -20.00 -29.83
N GLY A 834 -18.64 -19.05 -30.31
CA GLY A 834 -19.89 -19.36 -31.01
C GLY A 834 -21.08 -19.71 -30.11
N GLN A 835 -20.86 -19.94 -28.81
CA GLN A 835 -21.88 -20.34 -27.84
C GLN A 835 -22.57 -19.16 -27.13
N GLY A 836 -22.36 -17.93 -27.60
CA GLY A 836 -22.97 -16.71 -27.03
C GLY A 836 -22.22 -16.09 -25.85
N LEU A 837 -21.18 -16.74 -25.30
CA LEU A 837 -20.47 -16.25 -24.11
C LEU A 837 -19.89 -14.83 -24.27
N GLY A 838 -19.27 -14.51 -25.42
CA GLY A 838 -18.74 -13.16 -25.66
C GLY A 838 -19.82 -12.07 -25.67
N SER A 839 -21.03 -12.41 -26.10
CA SER A 839 -22.20 -11.53 -26.03
C SER A 839 -22.64 -11.32 -24.58
N ILE A 840 -22.78 -12.40 -23.81
CA ILE A 840 -23.14 -12.36 -22.39
C ILE A 840 -22.15 -11.52 -21.57
N LEU A 841 -20.85 -11.73 -21.77
CA LEU A 841 -19.80 -10.95 -21.10
C LEU A 841 -19.86 -9.46 -21.48
N THR A 842 -20.14 -9.16 -22.75
CA THR A 842 -20.29 -7.77 -23.20
C THR A 842 -21.51 -7.12 -22.55
N ASP A 843 -22.67 -7.79 -22.55
CA ASP A 843 -23.89 -7.26 -21.94
C ASP A 843 -23.70 -6.99 -20.44
N TYR A 844 -23.02 -7.90 -19.75
CA TYR A 844 -22.73 -7.74 -18.33
C TYR A 844 -21.77 -6.58 -18.04
N CYS A 845 -20.76 -6.37 -18.87
CA CYS A 845 -19.90 -5.19 -18.78
C CYS A 845 -20.68 -3.88 -19.04
N LEU A 846 -21.62 -3.86 -19.99
CA LEU A 846 -22.48 -2.69 -20.23
C LEU A 846 -23.38 -2.38 -19.02
N GLU A 847 -23.90 -3.41 -18.35
CA GLU A 847 -24.65 -3.28 -17.09
C GLU A 847 -23.79 -2.64 -15.99
N ILE A 848 -22.55 -3.13 -15.82
CA ILE A 848 -21.59 -2.56 -14.85
C ILE A 848 -21.28 -1.10 -15.17
N CYS A 849 -21.01 -0.76 -16.44
CA CYS A 849 -20.77 0.62 -16.88
C CYS A 849 -21.95 1.55 -16.55
N THR A 850 -23.18 1.06 -16.70
CA THR A 850 -24.39 1.81 -16.34
C THR A 850 -24.43 2.08 -14.83
N ASN A 851 -24.17 1.06 -14.02
CA ASN A 851 -24.12 1.18 -12.56
C ASN A 851 -22.97 2.10 -12.07
N TRP A 852 -21.89 2.20 -12.84
CA TRP A 852 -20.74 3.06 -12.55
C TRP A 852 -20.89 4.48 -13.10
N GLY A 853 -21.96 4.77 -13.86
CA GLY A 853 -22.16 6.09 -14.47
C GLY A 853 -21.19 6.41 -15.62
N ILE A 854 -20.59 5.38 -16.23
CA ILE A 854 -19.69 5.54 -17.38
C ILE A 854 -20.49 6.09 -18.56
N ARG A 855 -20.02 7.18 -19.16
CA ARG A 855 -20.70 7.86 -20.27
C ARG A 855 -20.34 7.30 -21.63
N THR A 856 -19.08 6.90 -21.81
CA THR A 856 -18.58 6.41 -23.11
C THR A 856 -17.73 5.17 -22.93
N ILE A 857 -17.96 4.18 -23.79
CA ILE A 857 -17.18 2.95 -23.81
C ILE A 857 -16.44 2.87 -25.13
N VAL A 858 -15.14 2.63 -25.04
CA VAL A 858 -14.22 2.51 -26.16
C VAL A 858 -13.72 1.08 -26.22
N ALA A 859 -13.70 0.50 -27.42
CA ALA A 859 -13.20 -0.85 -27.62
C ALA A 859 -12.44 -0.94 -28.95
N GLU A 860 -11.28 -1.58 -28.91
CA GLU A 860 -10.46 -1.77 -30.10
C GLU A 860 -10.49 -3.23 -30.56
N THR A 861 -10.56 -3.44 -31.87
CA THR A 861 -10.44 -4.79 -32.43
C THR A 861 -9.80 -4.79 -33.81
N ALA A 862 -9.37 -5.97 -34.26
CA ALA A 862 -8.80 -6.15 -35.60
C ALA A 862 -9.89 -6.03 -36.68
N PRO A 863 -9.62 -5.42 -37.84
CA PRO A 863 -10.55 -5.42 -38.98
C PRO A 863 -10.98 -6.83 -39.42
N GLN A 864 -10.13 -7.83 -39.21
CA GLN A 864 -10.41 -9.24 -39.52
C GLN A 864 -11.33 -9.92 -38.49
N ASN A 865 -11.51 -9.33 -37.30
CA ASN A 865 -12.32 -9.92 -36.23
C ASN A 865 -13.83 -9.64 -36.42
N GLN A 866 -14.40 -10.26 -37.46
CA GLN A 866 -15.80 -10.09 -37.85
C GLN A 866 -16.78 -10.47 -36.73
N ARG A 867 -16.40 -11.40 -35.85
CA ARG A 867 -17.21 -11.81 -34.69
C ARG A 867 -17.36 -10.65 -33.70
N MET A 868 -16.28 -9.96 -33.35
CA MET A 868 -16.34 -8.79 -32.45
C MET A 868 -17.03 -7.60 -33.10
N ILE A 869 -16.77 -7.34 -34.39
CA ILE A 869 -17.47 -6.30 -35.15
C ILE A 869 -18.99 -6.53 -35.12
N SER A 870 -19.44 -7.78 -35.25
CA SER A 870 -20.86 -8.15 -35.13
C SER A 870 -21.39 -7.90 -33.72
N ILE A 871 -20.65 -8.27 -32.67
CA ILE A 871 -21.03 -8.02 -31.26
C ILE A 871 -21.21 -6.52 -31.01
N PHE A 872 -20.28 -5.68 -31.48
CA PHE A 872 -20.32 -4.23 -31.32
C PHE A 872 -21.47 -3.61 -32.10
N THR A 873 -21.66 -3.98 -33.37
CA THR A 873 -22.74 -3.46 -34.21
C THR A 873 -24.11 -3.77 -33.59
N ASN A 874 -24.32 -5.01 -33.13
CA ASN A 874 -25.58 -5.43 -32.53
C ASN A 874 -25.88 -4.75 -31.18
N ARG A 875 -24.90 -4.10 -30.55
CA ARG A 875 -25.02 -3.38 -29.27
C ARG A 875 -24.94 -1.87 -29.43
N GLY A 876 -25.03 -1.37 -30.66
CA GLY A 876 -25.07 0.06 -30.96
C GLY A 876 -23.75 0.80 -30.79
N PHE A 877 -22.61 0.11 -30.89
CA PHE A 877 -21.32 0.79 -31.02
C PHE A 877 -21.21 1.44 -32.41
N LYS A 878 -20.78 2.70 -32.45
CA LYS A 878 -20.39 3.40 -33.66
C LYS A 878 -18.96 2.96 -34.01
N LEU A 879 -18.78 2.29 -35.14
CA LEU A 879 -17.48 1.81 -35.59
C LEU A 879 -16.78 2.86 -36.46
N LYS A 880 -15.51 3.14 -36.17
CA LYS A 880 -14.62 3.97 -36.98
C LYS A 880 -13.45 3.14 -37.47
N SER A 881 -13.13 3.25 -38.76
CA SER A 881 -11.94 2.65 -39.39
C SER A 881 -11.39 3.60 -40.44
N SER A 882 -10.08 3.90 -40.41
CA SER A 882 -9.44 4.67 -41.49
C SER A 882 -8.82 3.75 -42.54
N PRO A 883 -8.80 4.13 -43.83
CA PRO A 883 -8.10 3.36 -44.86
C PRO A 883 -6.59 3.30 -44.55
N GLY A 884 -6.08 2.10 -44.24
CA GLY A 884 -4.67 1.89 -43.85
C GLY A 884 -4.46 1.59 -42.37
N ASP A 885 -5.50 1.73 -41.52
CA ASP A 885 -5.41 1.36 -40.11
C ASP A 885 -5.62 -0.15 -39.92
N ASP A 886 -4.75 -0.77 -39.13
CA ASP A 886 -4.86 -2.18 -38.71
C ASP A 886 -5.85 -2.37 -37.53
N VAL A 887 -6.69 -1.36 -37.24
CA VAL A 887 -7.58 -1.28 -36.07
C VAL A 887 -8.96 -0.75 -36.46
N VAL A 888 -10.00 -1.35 -35.86
CA VAL A 888 -11.38 -0.83 -35.84
C VAL A 888 -11.69 -0.36 -34.43
N LEU A 889 -12.05 0.91 -34.28
CA LEU A 889 -12.42 1.53 -33.02
C LEU A 889 -13.96 1.53 -32.89
N GLY A 890 -14.48 0.83 -31.89
CA GLY A 890 -15.89 0.89 -31.51
C GLY A 890 -16.10 1.88 -30.36
N VAL A 891 -17.00 2.84 -30.55
CA VAL A 891 -17.38 3.80 -29.50
C VAL A 891 -18.89 3.70 -29.23
N LYS A 892 -19.27 3.50 -27.97
CA LYS A 892 -20.67 3.51 -27.53
C LYS A 892 -20.89 4.62 -26.51
N GLU A 893 -21.83 5.51 -26.81
CA GLU A 893 -22.38 6.46 -25.83
C GLU A 893 -23.45 5.74 -25.02
N MET A 894 -23.37 5.85 -23.70
CA MET A 894 -24.35 5.31 -22.76
C MET A 894 -25.50 6.31 -22.61
N VAL A 895 -26.75 5.82 -22.64
CA VAL A 895 -27.93 6.68 -22.47
C VAL A 895 -28.14 6.91 -20.97
N GLU A 896 -28.26 8.18 -20.54
CA GLU A 896 -28.71 8.51 -19.20
C GLU A 896 -30.18 8.11 -19.04
N GLU A 897 -30.45 6.88 -18.56
CA GLU A 897 -31.70 6.65 -17.85
C GLU A 897 -31.54 7.28 -16.46
N MET A 898 -32.15 8.45 -16.26
CA MET A 898 -32.28 9.03 -14.92
C MET A 898 -32.90 7.98 -14.00
N ALA A 899 -32.10 7.38 -13.13
CA ALA A 899 -32.55 6.48 -12.09
C ALA A 899 -33.39 7.27 -11.07
N SER A 900 -34.68 7.40 -11.38
CA SER A 900 -35.72 7.76 -10.42
C SER A 900 -35.92 6.59 -9.46
N SER A 901 -35.51 6.78 -8.20
CA SER A 901 -35.77 5.95 -7.01
C SER A 901 -35.01 4.62 -6.92
N LYS A 902 -34.12 4.48 -5.93
CA LYS A 902 -34.42 4.11 -4.54
C LYS A 902 -33.17 4.33 -3.67
N ALA A 903 -33.47 4.63 -2.40
CA ALA A 903 -32.59 5.06 -1.32
C ALA A 903 -31.49 4.06 -0.95
#